data_AF-A0A917N279-F1
#
_entry.id   AF-A0A917N279-F1
#
_cell.length_a   1.000
_cell.length_b   1.000
_cell.length_c   1.000
_cell.angle_alpha   90.00
_cell.angle_beta   90.00
_cell.angle_gamma   90.00
#
_symmetry.space_group_name_H-M   'P 1'
#
loop_
_entity.id
_entity.type
_entity.pdbx_description
1 polymer ?
#
loop_
_entity_poly.entity_id
_entity_poly.type
_entity_poly.pdbx_seq_one_letter_code
_entity_poly.pdbx_strand_id
1 'polypeptide(L)'
;MSPTAASPVILIGLLQDALVKNAINKYQVKPSGQPGKEGFIINSAKNNVIIAGTDNSGALYGAMELAERISTQGKLPENLNITDKPEMVMRGACVGVQKPALLPGRGTYEYPYTPQNFPWFYDKALWLRYLDSLASNRMNALYLWNGHPFASLVRVKEYPYAVEVDEATFKKNEEIFKFLTDEADRRGIWVIQMFYNIIVSKPFAEKNNLKTQDRNRLIVPIIADYTRKSIAAFVQKYPHVGLMVALGEAMEGVGQDDIDWFTKTIIPGVKDGLKALGKTEEPPIVLRAHDTDAPAVMKAALPLYKNLYTEAKFNGEALTTYTPHGAWADLHRTLSRIGTVQIENVHILANLEPFRYGSADFIQKSVLAMHNVYEANGLHLYPQASYWDWPYSADKADTRLLQLDRDWIWYKEWSRYAWNCHRDRNEEVKYWGNQLAAMYGCTQAQGEQILKAYEESGEISPQILRRVGITDGNRQTMTLGMLMAQFTNPEKFGLFSLLYESEAPEGEILSQYAEKEWKHQPHVGETPVDVMNNIISFGKKAVTAIDAAAPGITKNKAEFNRLKNDMYCYNAMANSYAAKIKAAVSIIRYKYTDDIADLEKAVPDMERSIDYYRELVKLTKDSYLYANSMQTRQRKIPVPGTDGTMKTWAELLPVYEKELANFKKNIDSLKSPDAKAKKAKQQALTNAQVNIAAGYAGSYTIVENARPFADTAATISGFAKELQGLKAVQLDRAMQIKQGTAITFTNAQPLKVLVGYFNKGGFINPDTWHYALAPQLEIDASANDFGQADVKLSNGILIPGQPSVNIHTYSFKAGTNTLTLPKGIALVLGFIPESEPIPVYDAGLSMTGNIKDLRWLFN
;
A
#
# COMPACT_ATOMS: atom_id res chain seq x y z
N MET A 1 38.79 57.42 -22.03
CA MET A 1 38.48 56.42 -20.98
C MET A 1 37.02 56.03 -21.16
N SER A 2 36.74 54.82 -21.66
CA SER A 2 35.37 54.30 -21.70
C SER A 2 34.84 54.21 -20.27
N PRO A 3 33.59 54.60 -19.99
CA PRO A 3 33.02 54.42 -18.66
C PRO A 3 33.02 52.91 -18.37
N THR A 4 33.66 52.52 -17.27
CA THR A 4 33.58 51.16 -16.74
C THR A 4 32.11 50.80 -16.61
N ALA A 5 31.64 49.84 -17.40
CA ALA A 5 30.26 49.35 -17.33
C ALA A 5 30.00 48.95 -15.87
N ALA A 6 28.94 49.50 -15.27
CA ALA A 6 28.57 49.17 -13.90
C ALA A 6 28.37 47.65 -13.79
N SER A 7 28.89 47.05 -12.72
CA SER A 7 28.75 45.62 -12.47
C SER A 7 27.27 45.22 -12.42
N PRO A 8 26.90 44.06 -12.99
CA PRO A 8 25.52 43.59 -12.98
C PRO A 8 25.03 43.40 -11.52
N VAL A 9 23.83 43.91 -11.22
CA VAL A 9 23.20 43.78 -9.89
C VAL A 9 22.08 42.74 -9.94
N ILE A 10 22.10 41.81 -8.99
CA ILE A 10 20.97 40.90 -8.72
C ILE A 10 20.30 41.38 -7.44
N LEU A 11 19.01 41.72 -7.53
CA LEU A 11 18.20 42.18 -6.41
C LEU A 11 17.10 41.15 -6.14
N ILE A 12 17.02 40.69 -4.90
CA ILE A 12 16.08 39.65 -4.46
C ILE A 12 15.30 40.22 -3.28
N GLY A 13 13.97 40.09 -3.32
CA GLY A 13 13.11 40.50 -2.20
C GLY A 13 11.65 40.16 -2.47
N LEU A 14 10.77 40.71 -1.64
CA LEU A 14 9.33 40.54 -1.79
C LEU A 14 8.73 41.63 -2.69
N LEU A 15 7.63 41.32 -3.38
CA LEU A 15 6.90 42.27 -4.23
C LEU A 15 6.53 43.57 -3.49
N GLN A 16 6.26 43.46 -2.19
CA GLN A 16 5.89 44.57 -1.32
C GLN A 16 7.10 45.41 -0.85
N ASP A 17 8.33 44.92 -0.96
CA ASP A 17 9.51 45.58 -0.43
C ASP A 17 9.79 46.89 -1.16
N ALA A 18 10.10 47.94 -0.40
CA ALA A 18 10.42 49.25 -0.94
C ALA A 18 11.62 49.20 -1.92
N LEU A 19 12.63 48.38 -1.61
CA LEU A 19 13.80 48.18 -2.45
C LEU A 19 13.42 47.59 -3.83
N VAL A 20 12.56 46.56 -3.84
CA VAL A 20 12.08 45.89 -5.07
C VAL A 20 11.22 46.86 -5.90
N LYS A 21 10.26 47.56 -5.28
CA LYS A 21 9.41 48.56 -5.96
C LYS A 21 10.24 49.68 -6.60
N ASN A 22 11.24 50.19 -5.89
CA ASN A 22 12.14 51.22 -6.40
C ASN A 22 12.98 50.70 -7.58
N ALA A 23 13.47 49.46 -7.51
CA ALA A 23 14.21 48.84 -8.60
C ALA A 23 13.33 48.65 -9.85
N ILE A 24 12.12 48.11 -9.69
CA ILE A 24 11.14 47.93 -10.78
C ILE A 24 10.90 49.27 -11.51
N ASN A 25 10.64 50.34 -10.76
CA ASN A 25 10.43 51.68 -11.31
C ASN A 25 11.69 52.24 -12.00
N LYS A 26 12.85 52.17 -11.33
CA LYS A 26 14.14 52.69 -11.84
C LYS A 26 14.54 52.02 -13.15
N TYR A 27 14.33 50.71 -13.26
CA TYR A 27 14.70 49.93 -14.43
C TYR A 27 13.56 49.80 -15.46
N GLN A 28 12.40 50.43 -15.20
CA GLN A 28 11.21 50.40 -16.05
C GLN A 28 10.76 48.97 -16.41
N VAL A 29 10.93 48.06 -15.46
CA VAL A 29 10.47 46.68 -15.58
C VAL A 29 8.95 46.67 -15.45
N LYS A 30 8.27 45.88 -16.28
CA LYS A 30 6.84 45.60 -16.15
C LYS A 30 6.68 44.18 -15.60
N PRO A 31 6.39 44.01 -14.31
CA PRO A 31 6.16 42.69 -13.73
C PRO A 31 4.97 42.02 -14.42
N SER A 32 5.12 40.78 -14.86
CA SER A 32 4.07 40.01 -15.50
C SER A 32 3.11 39.40 -14.47
N GLY A 33 2.26 40.21 -13.86
CA GLY A 33 1.16 39.75 -12.99
C GLY A 33 1.50 39.60 -11.50
N GLN A 34 0.67 38.84 -10.78
CA GLN A 34 0.84 38.52 -9.36
C GLN A 34 0.84 36.99 -9.19
N PRO A 35 1.98 36.36 -8.87
CA PRO A 35 2.13 34.91 -8.96
C PRO A 35 1.50 34.13 -7.80
N GLY A 36 0.91 34.77 -6.80
CA GLY A 36 0.27 34.07 -5.66
C GLY A 36 1.28 33.44 -4.70
N LYS A 37 0.79 32.67 -3.71
CA LYS A 37 1.62 32.04 -2.65
C LYS A 37 2.74 31.19 -3.26
N GLU A 38 3.94 31.28 -2.71
CA GLU A 38 5.18 30.65 -3.21
C GLU A 38 5.59 31.05 -4.65
N GLY A 39 4.88 31.98 -5.26
CA GLY A 39 5.12 32.44 -6.61
C GLY A 39 6.19 33.54 -6.69
N PHE A 40 6.81 33.67 -7.86
CA PHE A 40 7.86 34.67 -8.09
C PHE A 40 7.83 35.27 -9.50
N ILE A 41 8.51 36.41 -9.62
CA ILE A 41 8.76 37.10 -10.88
C ILE A 41 10.27 37.30 -11.03
N ILE A 42 10.80 37.03 -12.23
CA ILE A 42 12.19 37.34 -12.59
C ILE A 42 12.21 38.24 -13.81
N ASN A 43 12.82 39.41 -13.68
CA ASN A 43 12.98 40.35 -14.77
C ASN A 43 14.43 40.80 -14.92
N SER A 44 14.92 40.86 -16.15
CA SER A 44 16.22 41.46 -16.44
C SER A 44 16.07 42.80 -17.16
N ALA A 45 16.83 43.81 -16.75
CA ALA A 45 16.90 45.11 -17.43
C ALA A 45 18.29 45.74 -17.27
N LYS A 46 18.89 46.15 -18.40
CA LYS A 46 20.19 46.87 -18.45
C LYS A 46 21.28 46.16 -17.62
N ASN A 47 21.46 44.85 -17.82
CA ASN A 47 22.38 43.97 -17.08
C ASN A 47 22.08 43.77 -15.58
N ASN A 48 20.90 44.16 -15.09
CA ASN A 48 20.45 43.85 -13.73
C ASN A 48 19.33 42.83 -13.77
N VAL A 49 19.21 42.03 -12.71
CA VAL A 49 18.10 41.08 -12.53
C VAL A 49 17.37 41.40 -11.24
N ILE A 50 16.05 41.48 -11.31
CA ILE A 50 15.16 41.63 -10.17
C ILE A 50 14.41 40.31 -10.00
N ILE A 51 14.46 39.75 -8.80
CA ILE A 51 13.65 38.63 -8.35
C ILE A 51 12.70 39.17 -7.29
N ALA A 52 11.39 39.02 -7.54
CA ALA A 52 10.34 39.45 -6.62
C ALA A 52 9.44 38.27 -6.27
N GLY A 53 9.51 37.80 -5.03
CA GLY A 53 8.61 36.77 -4.49
C GLY A 53 7.32 37.36 -3.92
N THR A 54 6.23 36.61 -3.95
CA THR A 54 5.02 36.96 -3.17
C THR A 54 5.27 36.80 -1.66
N ASP A 55 6.04 35.79 -1.30
CA ASP A 55 6.49 35.47 0.05
C ASP A 55 7.96 35.01 0.03
N ASN A 56 8.51 34.67 1.21
CA ASN A 56 9.90 34.26 1.34
C ASN A 56 10.23 33.00 0.51
N SER A 57 9.29 32.04 0.43
CA SER A 57 9.45 30.84 -0.39
C SER A 57 9.49 31.19 -1.88
N GLY A 58 8.62 32.09 -2.34
CA GLY A 58 8.66 32.60 -3.71
C GLY A 58 9.99 33.27 -4.04
N ALA A 59 10.49 34.14 -3.15
CA ALA A 59 11.79 34.79 -3.35
C ALA A 59 12.94 33.77 -3.43
N LEU A 60 12.92 32.73 -2.57
CA LEU A 60 13.84 31.60 -2.61
C LEU A 60 13.76 30.85 -3.95
N TYR A 61 12.57 30.44 -4.37
CA TYR A 61 12.37 29.69 -5.62
C TYR A 61 12.77 30.51 -6.86
N GLY A 62 12.52 31.82 -6.86
CA GLY A 62 13.00 32.71 -7.92
C GLY A 62 14.53 32.83 -7.96
N ALA A 63 15.19 32.84 -6.81
CA ALA A 63 16.65 32.81 -6.74
C ALA A 63 17.22 31.49 -7.26
N MET A 64 16.56 30.38 -6.94
CA MET A 64 16.94 29.04 -7.41
C MET A 64 16.75 28.87 -8.92
N GLU A 65 15.64 29.36 -9.48
CA GLU A 65 15.39 29.39 -10.92
C GLU A 65 16.49 30.17 -11.66
N LEU A 66 16.87 31.35 -11.14
CA LEU A 66 17.97 32.12 -11.73
C LEU A 66 19.30 31.35 -11.64
N ALA A 67 19.58 30.72 -10.49
CA ALA A 67 20.79 29.94 -10.28
C ALA A 67 20.89 28.74 -11.26
N GLU A 68 19.80 28.01 -11.47
CA GLU A 68 19.74 26.90 -12.43
C GLU A 68 20.04 27.38 -13.86
N ARG A 69 19.48 28.52 -14.27
CA ARG A 69 19.74 29.12 -15.58
C ARG A 69 21.19 29.56 -15.75
N ILE A 70 21.78 30.21 -14.73
CA ILE A 70 23.19 30.61 -14.74
C ILE A 70 24.08 29.38 -14.87
N SER A 71 23.82 28.34 -14.08
CA SER A 71 24.60 27.09 -14.11
C SER A 71 24.51 26.41 -15.47
N THR A 72 23.34 26.47 -16.12
CA THR A 72 23.12 25.85 -17.44
C THR A 72 23.76 26.65 -18.57
N GLN A 73 23.67 27.98 -18.53
CA GLN A 73 24.15 28.86 -19.61
C GLN A 73 25.61 29.31 -19.45
N GLY A 74 26.20 29.15 -18.25
CA GLY A 74 27.54 29.61 -17.92
C GLY A 74 27.68 31.14 -17.83
N LYS A 75 26.57 31.89 -17.89
CA LYS A 75 26.52 33.35 -17.82
C LYS A 75 25.18 33.82 -17.27
N LEU A 76 25.12 35.10 -16.86
CA LEU A 76 23.87 35.74 -16.45
C LEU A 76 22.92 35.82 -17.66
N PRO A 77 21.70 35.25 -17.61
CA PRO A 77 20.77 35.32 -18.73
C PRO A 77 20.27 36.74 -18.97
N GLU A 78 20.09 37.08 -20.25
CA GLU A 78 19.53 38.36 -20.69
C GLU A 78 18.04 38.21 -21.07
N ASN A 79 17.30 39.31 -21.08
CA ASN A 79 15.90 39.39 -21.50
C ASN A 79 14.93 38.45 -20.75
N LEU A 80 15.18 38.22 -19.46
CA LEU A 80 14.27 37.50 -18.57
C LEU A 80 12.98 38.29 -18.33
N ASN A 81 11.85 37.62 -18.52
CA ASN A 81 10.52 38.04 -18.07
C ASN A 81 9.74 36.78 -17.70
N ILE A 82 9.93 36.31 -16.47
CA ILE A 82 9.38 35.05 -15.98
C ILE A 82 8.40 35.36 -14.86
N THR A 83 7.28 34.67 -14.85
CA THR A 83 6.38 34.59 -13.71
C THR A 83 5.96 33.15 -13.57
N ASP A 84 6.14 32.60 -12.37
CA ASP A 84 5.91 31.18 -12.11
C ASP A 84 5.42 30.97 -10.68
N LYS A 85 4.71 29.88 -10.46
CA LYS A 85 4.15 29.46 -9.17
C LYS A 85 3.87 27.96 -9.19
N PRO A 86 3.85 27.29 -8.02
CA PRO A 86 3.46 25.88 -7.97
C PRO A 86 1.96 25.70 -8.21
N GLU A 87 1.59 24.59 -8.87
CA GLU A 87 0.21 24.10 -9.00
C GLU A 87 -0.27 23.41 -7.71
N MET A 88 0.51 22.46 -7.19
CA MET A 88 0.23 21.84 -5.88
C MET A 88 0.78 22.70 -4.73
N VAL A 89 -0.08 23.02 -3.76
CA VAL A 89 0.27 23.89 -2.62
C VAL A 89 1.09 23.19 -1.54
N MET A 90 1.02 21.85 -1.50
CA MET A 90 1.80 20.99 -0.61
C MET A 90 2.60 20.02 -1.46
N ARG A 91 3.92 19.99 -1.29
CA ARG A 91 4.83 19.16 -2.08
C ARG A 91 5.88 18.60 -1.13
N GLY A 92 5.67 17.39 -0.63
CA GLY A 92 6.57 16.84 0.39
C GLY A 92 6.92 15.38 0.23
N ALA A 93 7.95 14.98 0.95
CA ALA A 93 8.42 13.61 1.04
C ALA A 93 8.44 13.13 2.49
N CYS A 94 8.41 11.80 2.69
CA CYS A 94 8.43 11.22 4.02
C CYS A 94 9.71 10.44 4.32
N VAL A 95 10.07 10.43 5.60
CA VAL A 95 11.09 9.56 6.18
C VAL A 95 10.44 8.70 7.26
N GLY A 96 10.59 7.39 7.14
CA GLY A 96 10.18 6.44 8.16
C GLY A 96 11.17 6.41 9.31
N VAL A 97 10.74 6.82 10.51
CA VAL A 97 11.45 6.48 11.76
C VAL A 97 10.96 5.08 12.17
N GLN A 98 11.27 4.12 11.31
CA GLN A 98 10.73 2.76 11.23
C GLN A 98 11.84 1.77 10.83
N LYS A 99 11.64 0.46 11.02
CA LYS A 99 12.64 -0.57 10.68
C LYS A 99 12.04 -1.73 9.88
N PRO A 100 12.88 -2.54 9.20
CA PRO A 100 12.42 -3.73 8.46
C PRO A 100 11.76 -4.79 9.35
N ALA A 101 12.22 -4.90 10.59
CA ALA A 101 11.76 -5.89 11.57
C ALA A 101 11.28 -5.21 12.86
N LEU A 102 10.37 -5.87 13.56
CA LEU A 102 9.85 -5.41 14.85
C LEU A 102 10.94 -5.41 15.93
N LEU A 103 10.85 -4.46 16.87
CA LEU A 103 11.71 -4.45 18.04
C LEU A 103 11.24 -5.48 19.09
N PRO A 104 12.15 -6.07 19.89
CA PRO A 104 11.77 -6.98 20.96
C PRO A 104 10.75 -6.38 21.94
N GLY A 105 9.62 -7.09 22.12
CA GLY A 105 8.55 -6.69 23.03
C GLY A 105 7.87 -5.37 22.64
N ARG A 106 7.81 -5.06 21.35
CA ARG A 106 7.15 -3.89 20.75
C ARG A 106 6.22 -4.36 19.63
N GLY A 107 5.12 -3.65 19.44
CA GLY A 107 4.17 -3.88 18.35
C GLY A 107 4.60 -3.28 17.01
N THR A 108 3.77 -3.43 15.98
CA THR A 108 3.95 -2.78 14.68
C THR A 108 4.06 -1.26 14.85
N TYR A 109 4.97 -0.63 14.11
CA TYR A 109 5.26 0.81 14.12
C TYR A 109 5.91 1.42 15.38
N GLU A 110 6.11 0.63 16.45
CA GLU A 110 6.64 1.11 17.74
C GLU A 110 8.18 1.14 17.78
N TYR A 111 8.76 2.27 17.36
CA TYR A 111 10.21 2.47 17.38
C TYR A 111 10.59 3.76 18.10
N PRO A 112 11.13 3.69 19.33
CA PRO A 112 11.66 4.85 20.05
C PRO A 112 12.79 5.53 19.27
N TYR A 113 12.83 6.86 19.37
CA TYR A 113 13.86 7.68 18.72
C TYR A 113 15.15 7.55 19.53
N THR A 114 16.05 6.68 19.08
CA THR A 114 17.33 6.40 19.75
C THR A 114 18.47 6.33 18.74
N PRO A 115 19.71 6.73 19.12
CA PRO A 115 20.88 6.58 18.26
C PRO A 115 21.17 5.12 17.87
N GLN A 116 20.75 4.16 18.68
CA GLN A 116 20.91 2.73 18.42
C GLN A 116 19.98 2.25 17.30
N ASN A 117 18.73 2.70 17.30
CA ASN A 117 17.77 2.32 16.27
C ASN A 117 18.01 3.07 14.96
N PHE A 118 18.34 4.36 15.06
CA PHE A 118 18.38 5.34 13.98
C PHE A 118 19.62 6.25 14.07
N PRO A 119 20.84 5.72 13.91
CA PRO A 119 22.05 6.54 13.99
C PRO A 119 22.02 7.71 12.98
N TRP A 120 21.47 7.47 11.79
CA TRP A 120 21.26 8.48 10.74
C TRP A 120 20.38 9.66 11.18
N PHE A 121 19.45 9.46 12.13
CA PHE A 121 18.56 10.53 12.58
C PHE A 121 19.34 11.63 13.31
N TYR A 122 20.48 11.29 13.91
CA TYR A 122 21.36 12.21 14.65
C TYR A 122 22.52 12.75 13.80
N ASP A 123 22.57 12.40 12.51
CA ASP A 123 23.56 12.93 11.57
C ASP A 123 23.06 14.23 10.95
N LYS A 124 23.53 15.36 11.50
CA LYS A 124 23.20 16.70 11.02
C LYS A 124 23.65 16.95 9.57
N ALA A 125 24.77 16.36 9.14
CA ALA A 125 25.28 16.55 7.79
C ALA A 125 24.39 15.83 6.75
N LEU A 126 23.90 14.63 7.10
CA LEU A 126 22.94 13.93 6.27
C LEU A 126 21.61 14.70 6.18
N TRP A 127 21.13 15.27 7.28
CA TRP A 127 19.92 16.11 7.26
C TRP A 127 20.07 17.34 6.37
N LEU A 128 21.21 18.04 6.42
CA LEU A 128 21.45 19.19 5.55
C LEU A 128 21.40 18.77 4.08
N ARG A 129 22.06 17.67 3.70
CA ARG A 129 22.00 17.13 2.32
C ARG A 129 20.57 16.82 1.89
N TYR A 130 19.78 16.21 2.77
CA TYR A 130 18.40 15.85 2.47
C TYR A 130 17.50 17.07 2.33
N LEU A 131 17.58 18.04 3.26
CA LEU A 131 16.81 19.28 3.19
C LEU A 131 17.22 20.14 1.99
N ASP A 132 18.51 20.20 1.65
CA ASP A 132 18.99 20.86 0.44
C ASP A 132 18.43 20.19 -0.81
N SER A 133 18.32 18.85 -0.83
CA SER A 133 17.69 18.14 -1.93
C SER A 133 16.20 18.46 -2.06
N LEU A 134 15.44 18.44 -0.96
CA LEU A 134 14.03 18.84 -0.97
C LEU A 134 13.85 20.28 -1.46
N ALA A 135 14.68 21.21 -0.97
CA ALA A 135 14.66 22.60 -1.40
C ALA A 135 15.00 22.72 -2.89
N SER A 136 16.05 22.04 -3.37
CA SER A 136 16.45 22.01 -4.80
C SER A 136 15.35 21.51 -5.72
N ASN A 137 14.51 20.62 -5.20
CA ASN A 137 13.31 20.10 -5.84
C ASN A 137 12.06 20.96 -5.56
N ARG A 138 12.17 22.13 -4.93
CA ARG A 138 11.03 23.01 -4.56
C ARG A 138 9.93 22.29 -3.75
N MET A 139 10.30 21.25 -3.01
CA MET A 139 9.45 20.62 -2.02
C MET A 139 9.39 21.50 -0.77
N ASN A 140 8.21 21.64 -0.18
CA ASN A 140 7.92 22.53 0.95
C ASN A 140 7.41 21.79 2.19
N ALA A 141 7.45 20.45 2.20
CA ALA A 141 7.05 19.66 3.37
C ALA A 141 7.92 18.40 3.58
N LEU A 142 8.16 18.07 4.85
CA LEU A 142 8.85 16.87 5.30
C LEU A 142 8.01 16.15 6.35
N TYR A 143 7.68 14.89 6.10
CA TYR A 143 6.88 14.06 7.00
C TYR A 143 7.75 13.03 7.74
N LEU A 144 7.72 13.02 9.07
CA LEU A 144 8.37 12.00 9.89
C LEU A 144 7.32 10.98 10.35
N TRP A 145 7.45 9.72 9.94
CA TRP A 145 6.47 8.68 10.26
C TRP A 145 6.92 7.81 11.43
N ASN A 146 6.10 7.73 12.47
CA ASN A 146 6.34 6.86 13.62
C ASN A 146 5.03 6.42 14.29
N GLY A 147 5.01 5.26 14.94
CA GLY A 147 3.83 4.77 15.68
C GLY A 147 3.40 5.71 16.80
N HIS A 148 4.31 6.01 17.73
CA HIS A 148 4.03 6.82 18.93
C HIS A 148 5.24 7.70 19.30
N PRO A 149 5.48 8.80 18.56
CA PRO A 149 6.70 9.61 18.71
C PRO A 149 6.76 10.36 20.04
N PHE A 150 5.62 10.62 20.67
CA PHE A 150 5.49 11.54 21.80
C PHE A 150 6.32 11.10 23.01
N ALA A 151 6.37 9.80 23.30
CA ALA A 151 7.12 9.27 24.44
C ALA A 151 8.64 9.42 24.31
N SER A 152 9.13 9.69 23.10
CA SER A 152 10.53 10.01 22.83
C SER A 152 10.84 11.51 22.80
N LEU A 153 9.81 12.38 22.76
CA LEU A 153 9.96 13.81 22.44
C LEU A 153 9.39 14.75 23.53
N VAL A 154 8.44 14.30 24.32
CA VAL A 154 7.79 15.12 25.37
C VAL A 154 7.70 14.38 26.71
N ARG A 155 7.57 15.17 27.78
CA ARG A 155 7.27 14.68 29.12
C ARG A 155 5.88 15.14 29.51
N VAL A 156 5.07 14.22 30.00
CA VAL A 156 3.76 14.54 30.57
C VAL A 156 3.89 14.46 32.09
N LYS A 157 3.58 15.56 32.79
CA LYS A 157 3.82 15.71 34.24
C LYS A 157 3.11 14.63 35.06
N GLU A 158 1.90 14.26 34.66
CA GLU A 158 1.06 13.25 35.30
C GLU A 158 1.51 11.82 34.98
N TYR A 159 2.29 11.65 33.91
CA TYR A 159 2.79 10.36 33.43
C TYR A 159 4.31 10.37 33.22
N PRO A 160 5.11 10.70 34.26
CA PRO A 160 6.56 10.87 34.11
C PRO A 160 7.26 9.55 33.74
N TYR A 161 6.65 8.41 34.10
CA TYR A 161 7.13 7.07 33.76
C TYR A 161 6.88 6.69 32.30
N ALA A 162 6.12 7.46 31.52
CA ALA A 162 5.75 7.11 30.15
C ALA A 162 6.85 7.40 29.11
N VAL A 163 7.91 8.11 29.49
CA VAL A 163 9.06 8.38 28.62
C VAL A 163 9.76 7.06 28.29
N GLU A 164 10.04 6.82 27.01
CA GLU A 164 10.54 5.52 26.53
C GLU A 164 12.03 5.49 26.17
N VAL A 165 12.73 6.60 26.42
CA VAL A 165 14.17 6.78 26.21
C VAL A 165 14.84 7.32 27.47
N ASP A 166 16.14 7.06 27.62
CA ASP A 166 16.92 7.62 28.73
C ASP A 166 17.10 9.15 28.62
N GLU A 167 17.54 9.78 29.70
CA GLU A 167 17.70 11.25 29.79
C GLU A 167 18.68 11.80 28.74
N ALA A 168 19.76 11.07 28.47
CA ALA A 168 20.78 11.50 27.51
C ALA A 168 20.21 11.48 26.08
N THR A 169 19.43 10.45 25.75
CA THR A 169 18.75 10.30 24.47
C THR A 169 17.62 11.31 24.32
N PHE A 170 16.84 11.58 25.37
CA PHE A 170 15.80 12.61 25.35
C PHE A 170 16.40 13.99 25.01
N LYS A 171 17.54 14.36 25.61
CA LYS A 171 18.24 15.62 25.29
C LYS A 171 18.76 15.65 23.85
N LYS A 172 19.30 14.54 23.35
CA LYS A 172 19.71 14.44 21.94
C LYS A 172 18.51 14.59 21.00
N ASN A 173 17.36 14.02 21.37
CA ASN A 173 16.13 14.17 20.61
C ASN A 173 15.70 15.64 20.58
N GLU A 174 15.76 16.36 21.70
CA GLU A 174 15.49 17.81 21.73
C GLU A 174 16.43 18.60 20.81
N GLU A 175 17.73 18.33 20.88
CA GLU A 175 18.74 19.02 20.07
C GLU A 175 18.51 18.79 18.58
N ILE A 176 18.33 17.53 18.17
CA ILE A 176 18.20 17.19 16.76
C ILE A 176 16.85 17.61 16.18
N PHE A 177 15.76 17.53 16.94
CA PHE A 177 14.45 18.01 16.48
C PHE A 177 14.49 19.52 16.27
N LYS A 178 15.08 20.28 17.20
CA LYS A 178 15.28 21.72 17.05
C LYS A 178 16.14 22.04 15.82
N PHE A 179 17.27 21.35 15.65
CA PHE A 179 18.14 21.52 14.50
C PHE A 179 17.38 21.28 13.18
N LEU A 180 16.64 20.17 13.11
CA LEU A 180 15.86 19.79 11.93
C LEU A 180 14.80 20.84 11.60
N THR A 181 14.04 21.32 12.59
CA THR A 181 12.98 22.32 12.35
C THR A 181 13.56 23.67 11.94
N ASP A 182 14.65 24.11 12.57
CA ASP A 182 15.28 25.39 12.24
C ASP A 182 15.87 25.36 10.82
N GLU A 183 16.55 24.26 10.44
CA GLU A 183 17.15 24.13 9.11
C GLU A 183 16.09 23.91 8.01
N ALA A 184 14.97 23.26 8.32
CA ALA A 184 13.85 23.11 7.41
C ALA A 184 13.13 24.46 7.17
N ASP A 185 12.87 25.24 8.22
CA ASP A 185 12.22 26.56 8.12
C ASP A 185 13.02 27.54 7.24
N ARG A 186 14.35 27.56 7.39
CA ARG A 186 15.25 28.36 6.54
C ARG A 186 15.17 28.04 5.05
N ARG A 187 14.62 26.86 4.70
CA ARG A 187 14.42 26.38 3.33
C ARG A 187 12.97 26.42 2.89
N GLY A 188 12.07 26.97 3.71
CA GLY A 188 10.63 26.99 3.44
C GLY A 188 10.00 25.59 3.50
N ILE A 189 10.56 24.68 4.30
CA ILE A 189 10.08 23.30 4.44
C ILE A 189 9.35 23.15 5.78
N TRP A 190 8.06 22.81 5.71
CA TRP A 190 7.25 22.51 6.88
C TRP A 190 7.46 21.08 7.35
N VAL A 191 7.97 20.91 8.58
CA VAL A 191 8.14 19.59 9.21
C VAL A 191 6.82 19.15 9.84
N ILE A 192 6.40 17.91 9.57
CA ILE A 192 5.13 17.33 10.01
C ILE A 192 5.41 15.99 10.68
N GLN A 193 4.96 15.82 11.92
CA GLN A 193 5.05 14.55 12.63
C GLN A 193 3.78 13.73 12.38
N MET A 194 3.94 12.58 11.72
CA MET A 194 2.88 11.60 11.54
C MET A 194 2.83 10.64 12.74
N PHE A 195 1.62 10.29 13.20
CA PHE A 195 1.43 9.27 14.24
C PHE A 195 0.21 8.37 14.00
N TYR A 196 0.29 7.15 14.51
CA TYR A 196 -0.76 6.12 14.45
C TYR A 196 -1.57 6.09 15.75
N ASN A 197 -2.76 5.46 15.71
CA ASN A 197 -3.67 5.39 16.84
C ASN A 197 -4.36 4.01 16.96
N ILE A 198 -4.71 3.53 18.16
CA ILE A 198 -4.32 4.06 19.48
C ILE A 198 -3.10 3.28 19.98
N ILE A 199 -1.97 3.97 20.03
CA ILE A 199 -0.70 3.44 20.56
C ILE A 199 -0.31 4.22 21.81
N VAL A 200 0.18 3.52 22.83
CA VAL A 200 0.81 4.11 24.02
C VAL A 200 2.23 3.57 24.18
N SER A 201 3.07 4.28 24.91
CA SER A 201 4.46 3.83 25.14
C SER A 201 4.50 2.55 25.97
N LYS A 202 5.55 1.75 25.74
CA LYS A 202 5.78 0.51 26.50
C LYS A 202 5.81 0.73 28.02
N PRO A 203 6.55 1.71 28.57
CA PRO A 203 6.54 1.97 30.00
C PRO A 203 5.17 2.39 30.55
N PHE A 204 4.38 3.14 29.76
CA PHE A 204 3.01 3.48 30.14
C PHE A 204 2.12 2.24 30.19
N ALA A 205 2.21 1.39 29.16
CA ALA A 205 1.45 0.15 29.05
C ALA A 205 1.73 -0.78 30.23
N GLU A 206 3.02 -1.03 30.52
CA GLU A 206 3.47 -1.89 31.62
C GLU A 206 3.00 -1.37 32.98
N LYS A 207 3.15 -0.06 33.24
CA LYS A 207 2.74 0.54 34.52
C LYS A 207 1.24 0.43 34.78
N ASN A 208 0.43 0.40 33.72
CA ASN A 208 -1.03 0.39 33.80
C ASN A 208 -1.65 -0.97 33.48
N ASN A 209 -0.84 -2.03 33.31
CA ASN A 209 -1.28 -3.37 32.91
C ASN A 209 -2.12 -3.37 31.61
N LEU A 210 -1.67 -2.59 30.62
CA LEU A 210 -2.27 -2.47 29.30
C LEU A 210 -1.34 -3.05 28.23
N LYS A 211 -1.88 -3.38 27.06
CA LYS A 211 -1.07 -3.52 25.84
C LYS A 211 -0.72 -2.14 25.27
N THR A 212 0.42 -2.02 24.60
CA THR A 212 0.82 -0.79 23.91
C THR A 212 -0.18 -0.41 22.82
N GLN A 213 -0.69 -1.39 22.09
CA GLN A 213 -1.72 -1.23 21.08
C GLN A 213 -2.63 -2.47 21.04
N ASP A 214 -3.92 -2.28 20.79
CA ASP A 214 -4.91 -3.36 20.63
C ASP A 214 -6.09 -2.81 19.82
N ARG A 215 -6.29 -3.32 18.59
CA ARG A 215 -7.30 -2.81 17.65
C ARG A 215 -8.71 -2.85 18.23
N ASN A 216 -9.01 -3.90 19.00
CA ASN A 216 -10.36 -4.15 19.51
C ASN A 216 -10.61 -3.48 20.87
N ARG A 217 -9.65 -2.69 21.38
CA ARG A 217 -9.79 -1.98 22.64
C ARG A 217 -10.55 -0.68 22.40
N LEU A 218 -11.73 -0.58 23.00
CA LEU A 218 -12.50 0.65 23.11
C LEU A 218 -11.67 1.80 23.71
N ILE A 219 -12.07 3.04 23.45
CA ILE A 219 -11.42 4.22 24.03
C ILE A 219 -11.44 4.13 25.57
N VAL A 220 -10.24 4.03 26.17
CA VAL A 220 -10.07 3.98 27.63
C VAL A 220 -9.73 5.39 28.15
N PRO A 221 -10.42 5.90 29.20
CA PRO A 221 -10.21 7.27 29.69
C PRO A 221 -8.75 7.64 30.02
N ILE A 222 -7.99 6.74 30.64
CA ILE A 222 -6.58 7.00 30.98
C ILE A 222 -5.69 7.10 29.72
N ILE A 223 -6.03 6.36 28.67
CA ILE A 223 -5.31 6.43 27.39
C ILE A 223 -5.67 7.74 26.67
N ALA A 224 -6.95 8.13 26.67
CA ALA A 224 -7.40 9.41 26.13
C ALA A 224 -6.70 10.59 26.82
N ASP A 225 -6.65 10.60 28.16
CA ASP A 225 -5.97 11.65 28.91
C ASP A 225 -4.47 11.70 28.63
N TYR A 226 -3.78 10.55 28.61
CA TYR A 226 -2.36 10.47 28.26
C TYR A 226 -2.08 10.99 26.85
N THR A 227 -2.87 10.57 25.85
CA THR A 227 -2.68 11.02 24.46
C THR A 227 -2.96 12.50 24.31
N ARG A 228 -4.07 13.00 24.86
CA ARG A 228 -4.41 14.44 24.84
C ARG A 228 -3.29 15.30 25.42
N LYS A 229 -2.76 14.92 26.58
CA LYS A 229 -1.64 15.64 27.23
C LYS A 229 -0.33 15.51 26.48
N SER A 230 -0.07 14.35 25.86
CA SER A 230 1.10 14.14 25.01
C SER A 230 1.08 15.08 23.79
N ILE A 231 -0.07 15.19 23.13
CA ILE A 231 -0.27 16.11 22.00
C ILE A 231 -0.14 17.57 22.46
N ALA A 232 -0.78 17.95 23.57
CA ALA A 232 -0.68 19.31 24.10
C ALA A 232 0.77 19.71 24.43
N ALA A 233 1.53 18.82 25.09
CA ALA A 233 2.93 19.02 25.38
C ALA A 233 3.79 19.12 24.09
N PHE A 234 3.46 18.34 23.06
CA PHE A 234 4.15 18.36 21.78
C PHE A 234 3.93 19.69 21.04
N VAL A 235 2.68 20.11 20.93
CA VAL A 235 2.32 21.40 20.30
C VAL A 235 2.97 22.57 21.04
N GLN A 236 2.98 22.55 22.37
CA GLN A 236 3.62 23.60 23.18
C GLN A 236 5.14 23.63 22.96
N LYS A 237 5.79 22.46 22.88
CA LYS A 237 7.25 22.36 22.79
C LYS A 237 7.78 22.59 21.37
N TYR A 238 7.03 22.18 20.36
CA TYR A 238 7.40 22.25 18.94
C TYR A 238 6.32 22.97 18.12
N PRO A 239 6.11 24.28 18.34
CA PRO A 239 4.94 25.03 17.87
C PRO A 239 4.87 25.29 16.35
N HIS A 240 5.89 24.89 15.60
CA HIS A 240 5.98 25.00 14.15
C HIS A 240 5.91 23.64 13.44
N VAL A 241 5.85 22.54 14.20
CA VAL A 241 5.75 21.18 13.65
C VAL A 241 4.28 20.83 13.45
N GLY A 242 3.93 20.42 12.23
CA GLY A 242 2.59 19.96 11.88
C GLY A 242 2.28 18.58 12.46
N LEU A 243 0.98 18.22 12.46
CA LEU A 243 0.52 16.90 12.86
C LEU A 243 -0.22 16.22 11.71
N MET A 244 0.16 14.98 11.43
CA MET A 244 -0.56 14.09 10.51
C MET A 244 -1.07 12.87 11.26
N VAL A 245 -2.36 12.61 11.15
CA VAL A 245 -3.08 11.68 12.03
C VAL A 245 -3.61 10.50 11.22
N ALA A 246 -3.16 9.28 11.54
CA ALA A 246 -3.89 8.07 11.15
C ALA A 246 -4.83 7.67 12.29
N LEU A 247 -6.14 7.58 12.04
CA LEU A 247 -7.12 7.03 12.98
C LEU A 247 -7.13 5.49 12.92
N GLY A 248 -5.94 4.90 12.99
CA GLY A 248 -5.69 3.48 12.86
C GLY A 248 -4.19 3.19 12.99
N GLU A 249 -3.72 1.95 12.89
CA GLU A 249 -4.51 0.73 12.62
C GLU A 249 -4.91 -0.04 13.90
N ALA A 250 -4.59 0.52 15.08
CA ALA A 250 -4.95 -0.03 16.38
C ALA A 250 -6.24 0.61 16.91
N MET A 251 -7.21 0.78 16.00
CA MET A 251 -8.59 1.23 16.23
C MET A 251 -9.52 0.41 15.31
N GLU A 252 -10.80 0.33 15.64
CA GLU A 252 -11.77 -0.42 14.82
C GLU A 252 -11.78 0.07 13.35
N GLY A 253 -11.49 1.35 13.13
CA GLY A 253 -11.26 1.95 11.82
C GLY A 253 -12.53 2.30 11.04
N VAL A 254 -13.69 2.26 11.71
CA VAL A 254 -14.99 2.72 11.23
C VAL A 254 -15.87 3.12 12.41
N GLY A 255 -16.79 4.07 12.19
CA GLY A 255 -17.85 4.39 13.14
C GLY A 255 -17.50 5.48 14.16
N GLN A 256 -18.19 5.46 15.31
CA GLN A 256 -18.17 6.56 16.28
C GLN A 256 -16.85 6.68 17.04
N ASP A 257 -16.08 5.60 17.17
CA ASP A 257 -14.81 5.59 17.93
C ASP A 257 -13.75 6.47 17.25
N ASP A 258 -13.61 6.42 15.92
CA ASP A 258 -12.68 7.28 15.16
C ASP A 258 -13.05 8.76 15.31
N ILE A 259 -14.35 9.07 15.19
CA ILE A 259 -14.90 10.41 15.37
C ILE A 259 -14.62 10.89 16.79
N ASP A 260 -14.93 10.08 17.80
CA ASP A 260 -14.75 10.43 19.21
C ASP A 260 -13.27 10.62 19.55
N TRP A 261 -12.39 9.75 19.08
CA TRP A 261 -10.96 9.89 19.31
C TRP A 261 -10.41 11.17 18.70
N PHE A 262 -10.77 11.47 17.45
CA PHE A 262 -10.30 12.68 16.79
C PHE A 262 -10.88 13.96 17.43
N THR A 263 -12.18 13.98 17.70
CA THR A 263 -12.91 15.17 18.17
C THR A 263 -12.84 15.41 19.66
N LYS A 264 -12.66 14.37 20.48
CA LYS A 264 -12.66 14.45 21.96
C LYS A 264 -11.28 14.24 22.59
N THR A 265 -10.31 13.69 21.85
CA THR A 265 -8.93 13.50 22.35
C THR A 265 -7.92 14.34 21.58
N ILE A 266 -7.83 14.15 20.25
CA ILE A 266 -6.75 14.75 19.43
C ILE A 266 -6.93 16.25 19.27
N ILE A 267 -8.06 16.71 18.71
CA ILE A 267 -8.34 18.15 18.52
C ILE A 267 -8.26 18.92 19.85
N PRO A 268 -8.87 18.44 20.96
CA PRO A 268 -8.70 19.10 22.25
C PRO A 268 -7.26 19.16 22.73
N GLY A 269 -6.45 18.12 22.50
CA GLY A 269 -5.01 18.14 22.81
C GLY A 269 -4.26 19.22 22.04
N VAL A 270 -4.54 19.36 20.74
CA VAL A 270 -3.97 20.44 19.92
C VAL A 270 -4.37 21.81 20.46
N LYS A 271 -5.66 22.00 20.74
CA LYS A 271 -6.18 23.28 21.28
C LYS A 271 -5.61 23.62 22.65
N ASP A 272 -5.41 22.64 23.52
CA ASP A 272 -4.77 22.85 24.82
C ASP A 272 -3.32 23.36 24.65
N GLY A 273 -2.56 22.77 23.73
CA GLY A 273 -1.22 23.22 23.38
C GLY A 273 -1.19 24.63 22.80
N LEU A 274 -2.08 24.96 21.86
CA LEU A 274 -2.21 26.29 21.28
C LEU A 274 -2.60 27.34 22.34
N LYS A 275 -3.54 26.98 23.22
CA LYS A 275 -3.95 27.83 24.35
C LYS A 275 -2.79 28.10 25.31
N ALA A 276 -1.98 27.09 25.61
CA ALA A 276 -0.78 27.25 26.45
C ALA A 276 0.26 28.20 25.81
N LEU A 277 0.28 28.32 24.48
CA LEU A 277 1.11 29.27 23.74
C LEU A 277 0.46 30.65 23.55
N GLY A 278 -0.79 30.84 23.99
CA GLY A 278 -1.55 32.06 23.72
C GLY A 278 -1.89 32.26 22.24
N LYS A 279 -1.86 31.20 21.42
CA LYS A 279 -2.18 31.25 19.99
C LYS A 279 -3.67 31.01 19.75
N THR A 280 -4.27 31.84 18.91
CA THR A 280 -5.67 31.70 18.45
C THR A 280 -5.77 31.20 17.02
N GLU A 281 -4.67 31.25 16.26
CA GLU A 281 -4.59 30.71 14.91
C GLU A 281 -4.57 29.18 14.96
N GLU A 282 -5.39 28.55 14.12
CA GLU A 282 -5.45 27.10 13.97
C GLU A 282 -4.51 26.67 12.82
N PRO A 283 -3.28 26.20 13.10
CA PRO A 283 -2.41 25.63 12.06
C PRO A 283 -3.03 24.36 11.46
N PRO A 284 -2.68 23.93 10.24
CA PRO A 284 -3.34 22.78 9.63
C PRO A 284 -3.08 21.48 10.41
N ILE A 285 -4.11 20.64 10.55
CA ILE A 285 -3.99 19.23 10.94
C ILE A 285 -4.29 18.38 9.70
N VAL A 286 -3.42 17.42 9.39
CA VAL A 286 -3.62 16.49 8.27
C VAL A 286 -4.30 15.22 8.77
N LEU A 287 -5.51 14.92 8.29
CA LEU A 287 -6.22 13.67 8.55
C LEU A 287 -5.99 12.70 7.40
N ARG A 288 -5.49 11.49 7.70
CA ARG A 288 -5.40 10.41 6.72
C ARG A 288 -6.77 9.74 6.56
N ALA A 289 -7.12 9.39 5.33
CA ALA A 289 -8.30 8.56 5.00
C ALA A 289 -8.06 7.06 5.18
N HIS A 290 -6.84 6.66 5.55
CA HIS A 290 -6.46 5.29 5.80
C HIS A 290 -7.17 4.72 7.04
N ASP A 291 -7.83 3.58 6.86
CA ASP A 291 -8.49 2.81 7.93
C ASP A 291 -9.50 3.64 8.75
N THR A 292 -10.25 4.54 8.11
CA THR A 292 -11.29 5.36 8.74
C THR A 292 -12.33 5.84 7.72
N ASP A 293 -13.54 6.21 8.19
CA ASP A 293 -14.50 7.00 7.41
C ASP A 293 -14.15 8.49 7.48
N ALA A 294 -13.14 8.89 6.70
CA ALA A 294 -12.65 10.26 6.71
C ALA A 294 -13.72 11.32 6.38
N PRO A 295 -14.65 11.12 5.42
CA PRO A 295 -15.77 12.06 5.23
C PRO A 295 -16.60 12.28 6.49
N ALA A 296 -16.95 11.22 7.22
CA ALA A 296 -17.71 11.34 8.47
C ALA A 296 -16.89 12.06 9.57
N VAL A 297 -15.61 11.70 9.72
CA VAL A 297 -14.70 12.35 10.67
C VAL A 297 -14.55 13.84 10.36
N MET A 298 -14.32 14.20 9.09
CA MET A 298 -14.20 15.61 8.66
C MET A 298 -15.47 16.40 8.96
N LYS A 299 -16.65 15.82 8.68
CA LYS A 299 -17.94 16.45 8.98
C LYS A 299 -18.10 16.76 10.47
N ALA A 300 -17.65 15.86 11.35
CA ALA A 300 -17.72 16.06 12.80
C ALA A 300 -16.61 17.01 13.32
N ALA A 301 -15.45 17.02 12.68
CA ALA A 301 -14.27 17.77 13.12
C ALA A 301 -14.27 19.24 12.67
N LEU A 302 -14.75 19.57 11.47
CA LEU A 302 -14.76 20.94 10.93
C LEU A 302 -15.48 21.98 11.81
N PRO A 303 -16.59 21.65 12.51
CA PRO A 303 -17.17 22.55 13.51
C PRO A 303 -16.20 22.90 14.65
N LEU A 304 -15.31 21.97 15.00
CA LEU A 304 -14.38 22.08 16.12
C LEU A 304 -13.02 22.66 15.70
N TYR A 305 -12.54 22.41 14.49
CA TYR A 305 -11.25 22.88 14.00
C TYR A 305 -11.35 23.19 12.50
N LYS A 306 -11.09 24.43 12.09
CA LYS A 306 -11.40 24.92 10.74
C LYS A 306 -10.33 24.58 9.71
N ASN A 307 -9.08 24.48 10.14
CA ASN A 307 -7.95 24.26 9.24
C ASN A 307 -7.57 22.77 9.17
N LEU A 308 -8.35 21.99 8.42
CA LEU A 308 -8.15 20.56 8.25
C LEU A 308 -7.77 20.24 6.81
N TYR A 309 -6.67 19.50 6.65
CA TYR A 309 -6.23 18.91 5.39
C TYR A 309 -6.56 17.43 5.41
N THR A 310 -6.71 16.83 4.23
CA THR A 310 -6.93 15.40 4.06
C THR A 310 -5.80 14.78 3.26
N GLU A 311 -5.48 13.51 3.53
CA GLU A 311 -4.53 12.73 2.76
C GLU A 311 -5.12 11.36 2.43
N ALA A 312 -4.98 10.93 1.18
CA ALA A 312 -5.34 9.58 0.76
C ALA A 312 -4.30 8.98 -0.18
N LYS A 313 -4.20 7.64 -0.15
CA LYS A 313 -3.28 6.85 -0.97
C LYS A 313 -3.65 6.98 -2.45
N PHE A 314 -2.70 7.35 -3.32
CA PHE A 314 -2.97 7.53 -4.76
C PHE A 314 -3.43 6.23 -5.45
N ASN A 315 -2.67 5.15 -5.29
CA ASN A 315 -2.96 3.80 -5.78
C ASN A 315 -2.67 2.77 -4.67
N GLY A 316 -3.39 2.87 -3.56
CA GLY A 316 -3.15 1.98 -2.42
C GLY A 316 -1.70 2.07 -1.91
N GLU A 317 -1.05 0.94 -1.65
CA GLU A 317 0.37 0.90 -1.25
C GLU A 317 1.35 0.67 -2.40
N ALA A 318 0.92 0.99 -3.62
CA ALA A 318 1.65 0.75 -4.87
C ALA A 318 1.62 1.98 -5.80
N LEU A 319 2.24 1.82 -6.97
CA LEU A 319 2.05 2.71 -8.12
C LEU A 319 1.58 1.85 -9.31
N THR A 320 0.34 2.02 -9.74
CA THR A 320 -0.33 1.07 -10.65
C THR A 320 -0.91 1.72 -11.89
N THR A 321 -1.39 2.96 -11.81
CA THR A 321 -2.09 3.59 -12.92
C THR A 321 -2.04 5.11 -12.89
N TYR A 322 -2.02 5.71 -14.08
CA TYR A 322 -2.30 7.13 -14.31
C TYR A 322 -3.71 7.36 -14.86
N THR A 323 -4.57 6.34 -14.88
CA THR A 323 -6.00 6.44 -15.20
C THR A 323 -6.86 5.84 -14.07
N PRO A 324 -6.72 6.32 -12.82
CA PRO A 324 -7.55 5.83 -11.73
C PRO A 324 -9.04 6.16 -11.96
N HIS A 325 -9.93 5.36 -11.39
CA HIS A 325 -11.38 5.54 -11.53
C HIS A 325 -12.14 4.90 -10.36
N GLY A 326 -13.45 4.70 -10.50
CA GLY A 326 -14.26 3.93 -9.55
C GLY A 326 -14.44 4.59 -8.18
N ALA A 327 -14.78 3.76 -7.19
CA ALA A 327 -15.13 4.20 -5.85
C ALA A 327 -13.98 4.89 -5.12
N TRP A 328 -12.72 4.52 -5.43
CA TRP A 328 -11.57 5.21 -4.86
C TRP A 328 -11.48 6.66 -5.36
N ALA A 329 -11.69 6.88 -6.66
CA ALA A 329 -11.76 8.24 -7.21
C ALA A 329 -12.88 9.09 -6.59
N ASP A 330 -14.04 8.48 -6.29
CA ASP A 330 -15.15 9.16 -5.60
C ASP A 330 -14.77 9.60 -4.19
N LEU A 331 -14.05 8.77 -3.43
CA LEU A 331 -13.54 9.14 -2.11
C LEU A 331 -12.58 10.33 -2.22
N HIS A 332 -11.60 10.28 -3.12
CA HIS A 332 -10.62 11.35 -3.29
C HIS A 332 -11.28 12.70 -3.62
N ARG A 333 -12.24 12.72 -4.56
CA ARG A 333 -13.02 13.94 -4.88
C ARG A 333 -13.83 14.43 -3.69
N THR A 334 -14.43 13.51 -2.93
CA THR A 334 -15.17 13.86 -1.72
C THR A 334 -14.26 14.56 -0.72
N LEU A 335 -13.06 14.04 -0.49
CA LEU A 335 -12.08 14.64 0.41
C LEU A 335 -11.57 15.98 -0.10
N SER A 336 -11.25 16.09 -1.40
CA SER A 336 -10.85 17.36 -2.04
C SER A 336 -11.88 18.48 -1.86
N ARG A 337 -13.18 18.15 -1.95
CA ARG A 337 -14.25 19.12 -1.82
C ARG A 337 -14.58 19.49 -0.35
N ILE A 338 -14.08 18.73 0.62
CA ILE A 338 -14.32 18.95 2.06
C ILE A 338 -13.10 19.60 2.74
N GLY A 339 -11.89 19.12 2.44
CA GLY A 339 -10.64 19.61 3.02
C GLY A 339 -10.18 20.92 2.37
N THR A 340 -9.33 21.68 3.06
CA THR A 340 -8.69 22.87 2.45
C THR A 340 -7.61 22.47 1.45
N VAL A 341 -6.92 21.35 1.74
CA VAL A 341 -5.93 20.72 0.87
C VAL A 341 -6.19 19.22 0.90
N GLN A 342 -6.27 18.61 -0.29
CA GLN A 342 -6.27 17.17 -0.46
C GLN A 342 -4.91 16.74 -0.98
N ILE A 343 -4.24 15.89 -0.19
CA ILE A 343 -2.87 15.43 -0.41
C ILE A 343 -2.91 14.01 -0.95
N GLU A 344 -2.31 13.81 -2.11
CA GLU A 344 -2.15 12.49 -2.73
C GLU A 344 -0.88 11.84 -2.25
N ASN A 345 -1.01 10.66 -1.65
CA ASN A 345 0.09 9.92 -1.07
C ASN A 345 0.52 8.79 -1.99
N VAL A 346 1.67 8.97 -2.62
CA VAL A 346 2.35 7.93 -3.37
C VAL A 346 3.05 7.05 -2.34
N HIS A 347 2.35 6.00 -1.91
CA HIS A 347 2.57 5.34 -0.62
C HIS A 347 3.28 4.00 -0.76
N ILE A 348 4.36 3.78 0.01
CA ILE A 348 5.10 2.52 0.19
C ILE A 348 5.77 1.92 -1.05
N LEU A 349 5.08 1.84 -2.20
CA LEU A 349 5.57 1.34 -3.48
C LEU A 349 5.95 -0.14 -3.46
N ALA A 350 5.08 -0.96 -2.87
CA ALA A 350 5.29 -2.40 -2.69
C ALA A 350 5.62 -3.16 -3.99
N ASN A 351 5.11 -2.69 -5.12
CA ASN A 351 5.35 -3.29 -6.43
C ASN A 351 6.65 -2.82 -7.12
N LEU A 352 7.29 -1.76 -6.62
CA LEU A 352 8.54 -1.24 -7.18
C LEU A 352 9.78 -1.72 -6.40
N GLU A 353 9.61 -2.20 -5.16
CA GLU A 353 10.76 -2.68 -4.38
C GLU A 353 11.44 -3.89 -5.05
N PRO A 354 12.78 -3.90 -5.27
CA PRO A 354 13.77 -2.89 -4.89
C PRO A 354 14.40 -2.11 -6.06
N PHE A 355 14.03 -2.43 -7.30
CA PHE A 355 14.71 -1.93 -8.51
C PHE A 355 14.48 -0.43 -8.69
N ARG A 356 15.42 0.24 -9.38
CA ARG A 356 15.29 1.67 -9.70
C ARG A 356 14.01 1.93 -10.52
N TYR A 357 13.41 3.10 -10.29
CA TYR A 357 12.27 3.61 -11.03
C TYR A 357 12.41 5.13 -11.22
N GLY A 358 12.14 5.60 -12.44
CA GLY A 358 12.29 7.00 -12.84
C GLY A 358 11.60 7.31 -14.16
N SER A 359 10.33 6.92 -14.29
CA SER A 359 9.55 7.12 -15.51
C SER A 359 8.88 8.50 -15.50
N ALA A 360 9.55 9.50 -16.08
CA ALA A 360 9.04 10.86 -16.20
C ALA A 360 7.63 10.91 -16.83
N ASP A 361 7.37 10.15 -17.89
CA ASP A 361 6.07 10.09 -18.55
C ASP A 361 4.96 9.55 -17.63
N PHE A 362 5.22 8.43 -16.93
CA PHE A 362 4.24 7.84 -16.01
C PHE A 362 3.92 8.79 -14.85
N ILE A 363 4.95 9.43 -14.29
CA ILE A 363 4.79 10.35 -13.16
C ILE A 363 4.06 11.63 -13.61
N GLN A 364 4.39 12.21 -14.77
CA GLN A 364 3.68 13.36 -15.30
C GLN A 364 2.19 13.06 -15.48
N LYS A 365 1.86 11.91 -16.09
CA LYS A 365 0.47 11.46 -16.27
C LYS A 365 -0.23 11.20 -14.93
N SER A 366 0.50 10.67 -13.94
CA SER A 366 -0.03 10.44 -12.60
C SER A 366 -0.42 11.75 -11.91
N VAL A 367 0.44 12.78 -11.97
CA VAL A 367 0.12 14.10 -11.39
C VAL A 367 -1.03 14.78 -12.16
N LEU A 368 -1.10 14.62 -13.48
CA LEU A 368 -2.27 15.05 -14.26
C LEU A 368 -3.55 14.36 -13.79
N ALA A 369 -3.50 13.06 -13.47
CA ALA A 369 -4.65 12.34 -12.93
C ALA A 369 -5.02 12.78 -11.51
N MET A 370 -4.03 13.06 -10.66
CA MET A 370 -4.26 13.64 -9.32
C MET A 370 -5.06 14.93 -9.41
N HIS A 371 -4.74 15.81 -10.36
CA HIS A 371 -5.53 17.03 -10.59
C HIS A 371 -6.88 16.74 -11.26
N ASN A 372 -6.91 16.02 -12.38
CA ASN A 372 -8.08 15.95 -13.25
C ASN A 372 -9.14 14.94 -12.78
N VAL A 373 -8.73 13.87 -12.09
CA VAL A 373 -9.62 12.80 -11.63
C VAL A 373 -9.94 12.95 -10.15
N TYR A 374 -8.93 13.19 -9.33
CA TYR A 374 -9.05 13.27 -7.88
C TYR A 374 -9.29 14.69 -7.36
N GLU A 375 -9.15 15.71 -8.22
CA GLU A 375 -9.30 17.13 -7.86
C GLU A 375 -8.32 17.56 -6.78
N ALA A 376 -7.19 16.87 -6.62
CA ALA A 376 -6.24 17.11 -5.54
C ALA A 376 -5.30 18.28 -5.83
N ASN A 377 -4.68 18.81 -4.77
CA ASN A 377 -3.79 19.96 -4.83
C ASN A 377 -2.57 19.84 -3.91
N GLY A 378 -2.25 18.63 -3.44
CA GLY A 378 -1.06 18.34 -2.65
C GLY A 378 -0.46 16.97 -2.98
N LEU A 379 0.84 16.81 -2.70
CA LEU A 379 1.61 15.58 -2.87
C LEU A 379 2.35 15.22 -1.58
N HIS A 380 2.25 13.95 -1.19
CA HIS A 380 3.06 13.29 -0.18
C HIS A 380 3.78 12.09 -0.82
N LEU A 381 5.11 12.09 -0.78
CA LEU A 381 5.93 11.14 -1.53
C LEU A 381 6.71 10.20 -0.61
N TYR A 382 6.50 8.89 -0.73
CA TYR A 382 7.39 7.90 -0.14
C TYR A 382 8.72 7.81 -0.90
N PRO A 383 9.80 7.30 -0.25
CA PRO A 383 10.98 6.88 -0.99
C PRO A 383 10.62 5.84 -2.05
N GLN A 384 11.31 5.85 -3.19
CA GLN A 384 11.01 4.99 -4.34
C GLN A 384 10.94 3.50 -3.99
N ALA A 385 11.81 3.06 -3.08
CA ALA A 385 11.81 1.73 -2.47
C ALA A 385 12.54 1.80 -1.13
N SER A 386 12.48 0.71 -0.35
CA SER A 386 13.23 0.57 0.91
C SER A 386 12.82 1.55 2.02
N TYR A 387 11.55 1.97 2.07
CA TYR A 387 11.02 2.85 3.12
C TYR A 387 11.40 2.38 4.53
N TRP A 388 11.29 1.07 4.78
CA TRP A 388 11.55 0.49 6.10
C TRP A 388 13.04 0.43 6.48
N ASP A 389 13.98 0.65 5.54
CA ASP A 389 15.44 0.59 5.77
C ASP A 389 16.14 1.92 5.48
N TRP A 390 15.44 3.05 5.65
CA TRP A 390 16.03 4.38 5.53
C TRP A 390 17.32 4.50 6.38
N PRO A 391 18.41 5.09 5.86
CA PRO A 391 18.51 5.88 4.62
C PRO A 391 19.03 5.10 3.40
N TYR A 392 19.04 3.76 3.45
CA TYR A 392 19.77 2.96 2.49
C TYR A 392 18.87 2.22 1.51
N SER A 393 19.36 2.01 0.29
CA SER A 393 18.71 1.14 -0.69
C SER A 393 19.03 -0.34 -0.44
N ALA A 394 18.28 -1.23 -1.09
CA ALA A 394 18.53 -2.68 -1.03
C ALA A 394 19.72 -3.16 -1.89
N ASP A 395 20.39 -2.26 -2.63
CA ASP A 395 21.55 -2.61 -3.46
C ASP A 395 22.68 -3.22 -2.61
N LYS A 396 23.27 -4.31 -3.11
CA LYS A 396 24.48 -4.92 -2.56
C LYS A 396 25.68 -4.29 -3.26
N ALA A 397 26.39 -3.43 -2.54
CA ALA A 397 27.61 -2.75 -2.98
C ALA A 397 28.62 -2.72 -1.82
N ASP A 398 29.87 -2.32 -2.09
CA ASP A 398 30.93 -2.24 -1.07
C ASP A 398 30.52 -1.38 0.14
N THR A 399 29.72 -0.34 -0.11
CA THR A 399 29.05 0.48 0.91
C THR A 399 27.57 0.55 0.60
N ARG A 400 26.72 0.61 1.64
CA ARG A 400 25.28 0.79 1.47
C ARG A 400 25.01 2.12 0.74
N LEU A 401 24.25 2.06 -0.34
CA LEU A 401 23.93 3.27 -1.13
C LEU A 401 22.82 4.05 -0.44
N LEU A 402 22.96 5.37 -0.36
CA LEU A 402 21.90 6.25 0.15
C LEU A 402 20.76 6.34 -0.86
N GLN A 403 19.52 6.23 -0.38
CA GLN A 403 18.32 6.43 -1.22
C GLN A 403 18.32 7.83 -1.85
N LEU A 404 18.82 8.85 -1.13
CA LEU A 404 18.98 10.20 -1.65
C LEU A 404 19.80 10.27 -2.95
N ASP A 405 20.89 9.50 -3.02
CA ASP A 405 21.82 9.53 -4.15
C ASP A 405 21.33 8.59 -5.28
N ARG A 406 20.77 7.44 -4.92
CA ARG A 406 20.24 6.46 -5.89
C ARG A 406 18.97 6.95 -6.58
N ASP A 407 18.03 7.48 -5.80
CA ASP A 407 16.67 7.78 -6.23
C ASP A 407 16.47 9.28 -6.53
N TRP A 408 17.55 10.01 -6.86
CA TRP A 408 17.50 11.45 -7.13
C TRP A 408 16.46 11.81 -8.21
N ILE A 409 16.33 10.96 -9.24
CA ILE A 409 15.42 11.18 -10.37
C ILE A 409 13.96 11.08 -9.91
N TRP A 410 13.64 10.16 -8.99
CA TRP A 410 12.32 10.00 -8.41
C TRP A 410 11.83 11.29 -7.73
N TYR A 411 12.63 11.83 -6.80
CA TYR A 411 12.26 13.08 -6.11
C TYR A 411 12.15 14.26 -7.08
N LYS A 412 13.02 14.31 -8.09
CA LYS A 412 13.03 15.41 -9.07
C LYS A 412 11.85 15.35 -10.04
N GLU A 413 11.45 14.17 -10.49
CA GLU A 413 10.30 13.99 -11.39
C GLU A 413 9.01 14.38 -10.69
N TRP A 414 8.72 13.78 -9.53
CA TRP A 414 7.50 14.08 -8.77
C TRP A 414 7.39 15.56 -8.41
N SER A 415 8.48 16.18 -7.97
CA SER A 415 8.46 17.59 -7.63
C SER A 415 8.30 18.51 -8.84
N ARG A 416 8.96 18.20 -9.97
CA ARG A 416 8.82 18.96 -11.21
C ARG A 416 7.38 19.01 -11.68
N TYR A 417 6.68 17.88 -11.60
CA TYR A 417 5.29 17.77 -12.04
C TYR A 417 4.30 18.26 -11.00
N ALA A 418 4.57 18.13 -9.70
CA ALA A 418 3.78 18.79 -8.65
C ALA A 418 3.91 20.33 -8.69
N TRP A 419 5.03 20.85 -9.19
CA TRP A 419 5.18 22.27 -9.50
C TRP A 419 4.34 22.66 -10.72
N ASN A 420 4.48 21.94 -11.84
CA ASN A 420 3.68 22.14 -13.04
C ASN A 420 3.65 20.85 -13.87
N CYS A 421 2.46 20.26 -14.01
CA CYS A 421 2.26 19.02 -14.75
C CYS A 421 1.91 19.24 -16.24
N HIS A 422 1.56 20.45 -16.64
CA HIS A 422 1.21 20.86 -18.01
C HIS A 422 2.42 21.24 -18.86
N ARG A 423 3.47 20.42 -18.82
CA ARG A 423 4.71 20.61 -19.60
C ARG A 423 4.64 19.86 -20.93
N ASP A 424 5.14 20.46 -22.00
CA ASP A 424 5.19 19.82 -23.31
C ASP A 424 6.07 18.56 -23.26
N ARG A 425 5.55 17.45 -23.80
CA ARG A 425 6.19 16.15 -23.69
C ARG A 425 7.54 16.09 -24.41
N ASN A 426 7.68 16.73 -25.57
CA ASN A 426 8.94 16.71 -26.32
C ASN A 426 10.02 17.52 -25.61
N GLU A 427 9.64 18.63 -24.98
CA GLU A 427 10.56 19.42 -24.15
C GLU A 427 10.94 18.68 -22.85
N GLU A 428 10.03 17.91 -22.26
CA GLU A 428 10.35 17.06 -21.11
C GLU A 428 11.33 15.94 -21.45
N VAL A 429 11.18 15.29 -22.62
CA VAL A 429 12.14 14.28 -23.11
C VAL A 429 13.55 14.90 -23.25
N LYS A 430 13.65 16.10 -23.83
CA LYS A 430 14.93 16.81 -23.94
C LYS A 430 15.48 17.22 -22.57
N TYR A 431 14.62 17.70 -21.68
CA TYR A 431 15.01 18.09 -20.32
C TYR A 431 15.63 16.91 -19.58
N TRP A 432 14.92 15.79 -19.48
CA TRP A 432 15.40 14.60 -18.78
C TRP A 432 16.58 13.93 -19.49
N GLY A 433 16.58 13.91 -20.82
CA GLY A 433 17.73 13.49 -21.61
C GLY A 433 19.00 14.26 -21.25
N ASN A 434 18.90 15.59 -21.09
CA ASN A 434 20.02 16.42 -20.65
C ASN A 434 20.42 16.16 -19.19
N GLN A 435 19.47 15.97 -18.27
CA GLN A 435 19.77 15.65 -16.87
C GLN A 435 20.53 14.32 -16.75
N LEU A 436 20.07 13.28 -17.45
CA LEU A 436 20.70 11.96 -17.48
C LEU A 436 22.05 12.00 -18.20
N ALA A 437 22.17 12.76 -19.28
CA ALA A 437 23.43 12.99 -19.96
C ALA A 437 24.48 13.64 -19.05
N ALA A 438 24.08 14.62 -18.23
CA ALA A 438 24.94 15.24 -17.24
C ALA A 438 25.36 14.25 -16.14
N MET A 439 24.41 13.47 -15.62
CA MET A 439 24.65 12.45 -14.58
C MET A 439 25.68 11.39 -15.02
N TYR A 440 25.57 10.91 -16.26
CA TYR A 440 26.42 9.81 -16.75
C TYR A 440 27.54 10.24 -17.70
N GLY A 441 27.66 11.54 -17.97
CA GLY A 441 28.68 12.11 -18.84
C GLY A 441 28.61 11.60 -20.28
N CYS A 442 27.41 11.58 -20.86
CA CYS A 442 27.18 11.13 -22.25
C CYS A 442 26.51 12.23 -23.08
N THR A 443 26.19 11.95 -24.34
CA THR A 443 25.45 12.90 -25.19
C THR A 443 23.97 12.97 -24.78
N GLN A 444 23.27 14.05 -25.16
CA GLN A 444 21.83 14.18 -24.93
C GLN A 444 21.05 12.99 -25.53
N ALA A 445 21.35 12.59 -26.76
CA ALA A 445 20.68 11.47 -27.42
C ALA A 445 20.86 10.15 -26.65
N GLN A 446 22.03 9.93 -26.04
CA GLN A 446 22.25 8.78 -25.15
C GLN A 446 21.49 8.94 -23.83
N GLY A 447 21.42 10.14 -23.27
CA GLY A 447 20.58 10.43 -22.10
C GLY A 447 19.09 10.17 -22.36
N GLU A 448 18.59 10.48 -23.55
CA GLU A 448 17.23 10.14 -23.99
C GLU A 448 17.01 8.62 -24.12
N GLN A 449 18.05 7.84 -24.48
CA GLN A 449 17.97 6.38 -24.41
C GLN A 449 17.89 5.86 -22.97
N ILE A 450 18.58 6.50 -22.02
CA ILE A 450 18.48 6.16 -20.60
C ILE A 450 17.06 6.48 -20.08
N LEU A 451 16.51 7.64 -20.45
CA LEU A 451 15.13 8.00 -20.14
C LEU A 451 14.16 6.95 -20.70
N LYS A 452 14.33 6.58 -21.97
CA LYS A 452 13.51 5.53 -22.59
C LYS A 452 13.61 4.21 -21.84
N ALA A 453 14.79 3.83 -21.34
CA ALA A 453 14.93 2.63 -20.54
C ALA A 453 14.09 2.68 -19.26
N TYR A 454 14.12 3.81 -18.54
CA TYR A 454 13.25 4.04 -17.39
C TYR A 454 11.77 4.04 -17.73
N GLU A 455 11.36 4.69 -18.82
CA GLU A 455 9.94 4.81 -19.17
C GLU A 455 9.36 3.48 -19.65
N GLU A 456 10.10 2.70 -20.44
CA GLU A 456 9.65 1.39 -20.88
C GLU A 456 9.63 0.41 -19.69
N SER A 457 10.66 0.37 -18.84
CA SER A 457 10.65 -0.50 -17.65
C SER A 457 9.61 -0.06 -16.61
N GLY A 458 9.33 1.23 -16.53
CA GLY A 458 8.39 1.83 -15.60
C GLY A 458 6.92 1.44 -15.81
N GLU A 459 6.60 0.80 -16.94
CA GLU A 459 5.27 0.24 -17.22
C GLU A 459 5.11 -1.23 -16.74
N ILE A 460 6.21 -1.94 -16.49
CA ILE A 460 6.19 -3.39 -16.22
C ILE A 460 5.53 -3.69 -14.87
N SER A 461 6.09 -3.16 -13.77
CA SER A 461 5.56 -3.42 -12.42
C SER A 461 4.13 -2.92 -12.22
N PRO A 462 3.73 -1.72 -12.70
CA PRO A 462 2.34 -1.27 -12.64
C PRO A 462 1.37 -2.21 -13.37
N GLN A 463 1.68 -2.63 -14.60
CA GLN A 463 0.79 -3.49 -15.39
C GLN A 463 0.67 -4.91 -14.82
N ILE A 464 1.78 -5.49 -14.33
CA ILE A 464 1.72 -6.80 -13.66
C ILE A 464 0.81 -6.70 -12.44
N LEU A 465 1.05 -5.75 -11.53
CA LEU A 465 0.30 -5.69 -10.28
C LEU A 465 -1.19 -5.48 -10.53
N ARG A 466 -1.57 -4.49 -11.35
CA ARG A 466 -2.97 -4.13 -11.55
C ARG A 466 -3.80 -5.18 -12.30
N ARG A 467 -3.16 -6.16 -12.94
CA ARG A 467 -3.86 -7.17 -13.75
C ARG A 467 -3.81 -8.58 -13.19
N VAL A 468 -2.77 -8.92 -12.44
CA VAL A 468 -2.64 -10.26 -11.83
C VAL A 468 -2.25 -10.25 -10.35
N GLY A 469 -2.08 -9.08 -9.73
CA GLY A 469 -1.75 -8.95 -8.31
C GLY A 469 -2.89 -9.36 -7.37
N ILE A 470 -2.55 -9.73 -6.14
CA ILE A 470 -3.52 -10.03 -5.10
C ILE A 470 -3.96 -8.76 -4.37
N THR A 471 -3.05 -7.79 -4.21
CA THR A 471 -3.29 -6.53 -3.49
C THR A 471 -2.24 -5.50 -3.86
N ASP A 472 -2.59 -4.21 -3.79
CA ASP A 472 -1.64 -3.08 -3.82
C ASP A 472 -0.79 -3.00 -2.53
N GLY A 473 -1.23 -3.62 -1.44
CA GLY A 473 -0.56 -3.61 -0.14
C GLY A 473 0.81 -4.28 -0.11
N ASN A 474 1.71 -3.82 0.77
CA ASN A 474 3.00 -4.48 1.03
C ASN A 474 2.91 -5.88 1.65
N ARG A 475 1.68 -6.36 1.90
CA ARG A 475 1.37 -7.78 2.04
C ARG A 475 1.87 -8.59 0.84
N GLN A 476 1.97 -7.98 -0.34
CA GLN A 476 2.56 -8.56 -1.55
C GLN A 476 3.90 -7.90 -1.92
N THR A 477 4.88 -8.74 -2.24
CA THR A 477 6.15 -8.32 -2.87
C THR A 477 6.16 -8.81 -4.31
N MET A 478 5.64 -8.00 -5.24
CA MET A 478 5.42 -8.41 -6.63
C MET A 478 6.71 -8.84 -7.33
N THR A 479 7.82 -8.14 -7.09
CA THR A 479 9.10 -8.43 -7.75
C THR A 479 9.69 -9.81 -7.41
N LEU A 480 9.21 -10.48 -6.35
CA LEU A 480 9.61 -11.86 -6.02
C LEU A 480 8.84 -12.92 -6.82
N GLY A 481 7.86 -12.53 -7.64
CA GLY A 481 7.01 -13.43 -8.40
C GLY A 481 5.72 -13.81 -7.65
N MET A 482 4.95 -14.73 -8.25
CA MET A 482 3.71 -15.28 -7.71
C MET A 482 3.61 -16.78 -7.99
N LEU A 483 2.97 -17.52 -7.09
CA LEU A 483 2.63 -18.94 -7.28
C LEU A 483 1.48 -19.09 -8.29
N MET A 484 1.46 -20.16 -9.08
CA MET A 484 0.40 -20.49 -10.03
C MET A 484 -0.98 -20.60 -9.35
N ALA A 485 -1.01 -21.07 -8.11
CA ALA A 485 -2.22 -21.06 -7.26
C ALA A 485 -2.82 -19.65 -7.10
N GLN A 486 -1.97 -18.61 -7.04
CA GLN A 486 -2.40 -17.21 -6.89
C GLN A 486 -2.96 -16.62 -8.19
N PHE A 487 -2.53 -17.11 -9.36
CA PHE A 487 -3.15 -16.74 -10.64
C PHE A 487 -4.49 -17.45 -10.86
N THR A 488 -4.57 -18.73 -10.49
CA THR A 488 -5.71 -19.60 -10.81
C THR A 488 -6.86 -19.49 -9.80
N ASN A 489 -6.58 -19.10 -8.56
CA ASN A 489 -7.53 -18.94 -7.47
C ASN A 489 -7.19 -17.72 -6.57
N PRO A 490 -7.08 -16.50 -7.14
CA PRO A 490 -6.61 -15.31 -6.41
C PRO A 490 -7.44 -14.98 -5.17
N GLU A 491 -8.75 -15.25 -5.18
CA GLU A 491 -9.67 -14.98 -4.09
C GLU A 491 -9.31 -15.74 -2.80
N LYS A 492 -8.68 -16.91 -2.93
CA LYS A 492 -8.20 -17.72 -1.79
C LYS A 492 -7.00 -17.10 -1.07
N PHE A 493 -6.42 -16.04 -1.62
CA PHE A 493 -5.28 -15.32 -1.07
C PHE A 493 -5.64 -13.91 -0.58
N GLY A 494 -6.95 -13.63 -0.42
CA GLY A 494 -7.45 -12.33 0.00
C GLY A 494 -7.31 -11.28 -1.10
N LEU A 495 -7.89 -11.57 -2.27
CA LEU A 495 -7.91 -10.65 -3.41
C LEU A 495 -8.53 -9.31 -3.02
N PHE A 496 -7.83 -8.23 -3.31
CA PHE A 496 -8.28 -6.87 -3.05
C PHE A 496 -8.94 -6.29 -4.30
N SER A 497 -10.27 -6.11 -4.27
CA SER A 497 -11.03 -5.76 -5.49
C SER A 497 -10.76 -4.33 -5.98
N LEU A 498 -10.52 -3.36 -5.08
CA LEU A 498 -10.23 -1.96 -5.45
C LEU A 498 -9.01 -1.82 -6.36
N LEU A 499 -8.02 -2.71 -6.24
CA LEU A 499 -6.88 -2.77 -7.16
C LEU A 499 -7.35 -2.83 -8.63
N TYR A 500 -8.42 -3.58 -8.88
CA TYR A 500 -8.96 -3.84 -10.21
C TYR A 500 -10.08 -2.88 -10.60
N GLU A 501 -10.87 -2.43 -9.61
CA GLU A 501 -12.07 -1.61 -9.80
C GLU A 501 -11.77 -0.11 -9.77
N SER A 502 -10.56 0.30 -9.34
CA SER A 502 -10.23 1.71 -9.14
C SER A 502 -8.77 2.05 -9.43
N GLU A 503 -7.84 1.14 -9.14
CA GLU A 503 -6.39 1.35 -9.29
C GLU A 503 -5.81 0.73 -10.57
N ALA A 504 -6.65 0.50 -11.57
CA ALA A 504 -6.31 0.00 -12.89
C ALA A 504 -7.09 0.77 -13.97
N PRO A 505 -6.75 0.68 -15.26
CA PRO A 505 -7.71 0.88 -16.32
C PRO A 505 -8.84 -0.16 -16.24
N GLU A 506 -10.00 0.12 -16.84
CA GLU A 506 -11.05 -0.89 -17.03
C GLU A 506 -10.44 -2.13 -17.71
N GLY A 507 -10.78 -3.33 -17.22
CA GLY A 507 -10.19 -4.56 -17.71
C GLY A 507 -10.63 -5.81 -16.95
N GLU A 508 -10.07 -6.95 -17.35
CA GLU A 508 -10.54 -8.27 -16.92
C GLU A 508 -9.50 -9.04 -16.11
N ILE A 509 -9.89 -9.59 -14.96
CA ILE A 509 -8.99 -10.52 -14.24
C ILE A 509 -8.90 -11.84 -15.00
N LEU A 510 -7.90 -12.66 -14.67
CA LEU A 510 -7.65 -13.92 -15.38
C LEU A 510 -8.84 -14.89 -15.37
N SER A 511 -9.60 -14.94 -14.28
CA SER A 511 -10.82 -15.75 -14.20
C SER A 511 -11.94 -15.23 -15.12
N GLN A 512 -12.16 -13.92 -15.17
CA GLN A 512 -13.13 -13.27 -16.07
C GLN A 512 -12.76 -13.46 -17.54
N TYR A 513 -11.48 -13.25 -17.88
CA TYR A 513 -10.96 -13.46 -19.23
C TYR A 513 -11.20 -14.91 -19.69
N ALA A 514 -10.81 -15.90 -18.87
CA ALA A 514 -10.98 -17.30 -19.22
C ALA A 514 -12.46 -17.73 -19.30
N GLU A 515 -13.33 -17.17 -18.45
CA GLU A 515 -14.78 -17.41 -18.52
C GLU A 515 -15.38 -16.88 -19.83
N LYS A 516 -15.01 -15.65 -20.22
CA LYS A 516 -15.47 -15.03 -21.47
C LYS A 516 -14.97 -15.79 -22.70
N GLU A 517 -13.71 -16.21 -22.70
CA GLU A 517 -13.15 -17.08 -23.74
C GLU A 517 -13.95 -18.37 -23.88
N TRP A 518 -14.27 -19.03 -22.75
CA TRP A 518 -15.07 -20.25 -22.74
C TRP A 518 -16.50 -20.03 -23.25
N LYS A 519 -17.12 -18.91 -22.87
CA LYS A 519 -18.48 -18.53 -23.29
C LYS A 519 -18.54 -17.86 -24.67
N HIS A 520 -17.40 -17.70 -25.35
CA HIS A 520 -17.28 -16.98 -26.61
C HIS A 520 -17.85 -15.55 -26.55
N GLN A 521 -17.58 -14.85 -25.44
CA GLN A 521 -18.02 -13.49 -25.19
C GLN A 521 -16.92 -12.48 -25.55
N PRO A 522 -17.28 -11.26 -25.99
CA PRO A 522 -16.30 -10.22 -26.26
C PRO A 522 -15.58 -9.75 -24.99
N HIS A 523 -14.28 -9.51 -25.12
CA HIS A 523 -13.45 -8.89 -24.08
C HIS A 523 -13.64 -7.38 -24.03
N VAL A 524 -13.49 -6.80 -22.83
CA VAL A 524 -13.62 -5.37 -22.55
C VAL A 524 -12.40 -4.89 -21.77
N GLY A 525 -11.85 -3.74 -22.17
CA GLY A 525 -10.73 -3.11 -21.48
C GLY A 525 -9.41 -3.88 -21.59
N GLU A 526 -8.51 -3.65 -20.62
CA GLU A 526 -7.20 -4.30 -20.52
C GLU A 526 -7.34 -5.79 -20.12
N THR A 527 -6.85 -6.69 -20.95
CA THR A 527 -6.85 -8.13 -20.64
C THR A 527 -5.50 -8.62 -20.08
N PRO A 528 -5.46 -9.77 -19.39
CA PRO A 528 -4.20 -10.37 -18.95
C PRO A 528 -3.28 -10.76 -20.11
N VAL A 529 -3.84 -11.07 -21.28
CA VAL A 529 -3.09 -11.38 -22.50
C VAL A 529 -2.46 -10.12 -23.10
N ASP A 530 -3.15 -8.98 -23.05
CA ASP A 530 -2.57 -7.69 -23.45
C ASP A 530 -1.39 -7.34 -22.55
N VAL A 531 -1.57 -7.43 -21.23
CA VAL A 531 -0.49 -7.19 -20.25
C VAL A 531 0.69 -8.13 -20.48
N MET A 532 0.45 -9.43 -20.71
CA MET A 532 1.50 -10.40 -21.03
C MET A 532 2.33 -9.96 -22.24
N ASN A 533 1.68 -9.53 -23.33
CA ASN A 533 2.38 -9.08 -24.54
C ASN A 533 3.10 -7.74 -24.32
N ASN A 534 2.47 -6.82 -23.60
CA ASN A 534 3.01 -5.50 -23.30
C ASN A 534 4.29 -5.58 -22.48
N ILE A 535 4.29 -6.33 -21.37
CA ILE A 535 5.46 -6.39 -20.47
C ILE A 535 6.69 -7.03 -21.14
N ILE A 536 6.49 -7.99 -22.06
CA ILE A 536 7.58 -8.55 -22.88
C ILE A 536 8.17 -7.44 -23.77
N SER A 537 7.32 -6.68 -24.43
CA SER A 537 7.72 -5.59 -25.32
C SER A 537 8.49 -4.50 -24.56
N PHE A 538 7.95 -4.07 -23.42
CA PHE A 538 8.56 -3.10 -22.52
C PHE A 538 9.92 -3.55 -22.01
N GLY A 539 10.03 -4.78 -21.49
CA GLY A 539 11.30 -5.33 -21.01
C GLY A 539 12.38 -5.36 -22.10
N LYS A 540 12.03 -5.80 -23.31
CA LYS A 540 12.94 -5.82 -24.46
C LYS A 540 13.39 -4.42 -24.87
N LYS A 541 12.47 -3.46 -24.94
CA LYS A 541 12.77 -2.07 -25.32
C LYS A 541 13.64 -1.37 -24.27
N ALA A 542 13.38 -1.62 -22.97
CA ALA A 542 14.18 -1.06 -21.89
C ALA A 542 15.64 -1.53 -21.98
N VAL A 543 15.85 -2.84 -22.18
CA VAL A 543 17.17 -3.43 -22.40
C VAL A 543 17.85 -2.86 -23.66
N THR A 544 17.12 -2.78 -24.77
CA THR A 544 17.66 -2.25 -26.02
C THR A 544 18.13 -0.79 -25.86
N ALA A 545 17.35 0.03 -25.16
CA ALA A 545 17.66 1.43 -24.94
C ALA A 545 18.87 1.62 -24.01
N ILE A 546 18.92 0.90 -22.87
CA ILE A 546 20.06 1.04 -21.95
C ILE A 546 21.37 0.53 -22.56
N ASP A 547 21.30 -0.51 -23.41
CA ASP A 547 22.47 -1.00 -24.13
C ASP A 547 22.94 -0.04 -25.22
N ALA A 548 22.04 0.68 -25.87
CA ALA A 548 22.38 1.74 -26.82
C ALA A 548 23.08 2.94 -26.15
N ALA A 549 22.74 3.24 -24.89
CA ALA A 549 23.39 4.30 -24.12
C ALA A 549 24.80 3.91 -23.63
N ALA A 550 25.01 2.63 -23.31
CA ALA A 550 26.19 2.13 -22.60
C ALA A 550 27.57 2.55 -23.18
N PRO A 551 27.79 2.57 -24.51
CA PRO A 551 29.09 2.95 -25.07
C PRO A 551 29.49 4.41 -24.80
N GLY A 552 28.53 5.30 -24.51
CA GLY A 552 28.76 6.72 -24.30
C GLY A 552 29.04 7.14 -22.86
N ILE A 553 28.99 6.22 -21.91
CA ILE A 553 29.03 6.56 -20.48
C ILE A 553 30.45 6.85 -20.02
N THR A 554 30.69 8.05 -19.49
CA THR A 554 32.01 8.47 -19.01
C THR A 554 32.06 8.78 -17.51
N LYS A 555 30.93 9.12 -16.88
CA LYS A 555 30.79 9.41 -15.45
C LYS A 555 29.86 8.42 -14.77
N ASN A 556 30.00 8.26 -13.44
CA ASN A 556 29.11 7.44 -12.60
C ASN A 556 28.87 6.01 -13.15
N LYS A 557 29.90 5.40 -13.74
CA LYS A 557 29.82 4.10 -14.43
C LYS A 557 29.28 2.98 -13.55
N ALA A 558 29.65 2.95 -12.26
CA ALA A 558 29.16 1.95 -11.33
C ALA A 558 27.63 2.05 -11.12
N GLU A 559 27.11 3.27 -11.05
CA GLU A 559 25.68 3.51 -10.94
C GLU A 559 24.94 3.19 -12.24
N PHE A 560 25.50 3.58 -13.38
CA PHE A 560 24.94 3.20 -14.68
C PHE A 560 24.87 1.68 -14.85
N ASN A 561 25.92 0.95 -14.44
CA ASN A 561 25.94 -0.51 -14.54
C ASN A 561 24.88 -1.18 -13.65
N ARG A 562 24.57 -0.60 -12.48
CA ARG A 562 23.47 -1.07 -11.63
C ARG A 562 22.10 -0.79 -12.28
N LEU A 563 21.90 0.41 -12.81
CA LEU A 563 20.69 0.73 -13.59
C LEU A 563 20.50 -0.21 -14.77
N LYS A 564 21.58 -0.48 -15.52
CA LYS A 564 21.59 -1.44 -16.62
C LYS A 564 21.24 -2.86 -16.15
N ASN A 565 21.77 -3.30 -15.01
CA ASN A 565 21.39 -4.58 -14.41
C ASN A 565 19.90 -4.61 -14.03
N ASP A 566 19.35 -3.51 -13.50
CA ASP A 566 17.93 -3.41 -13.18
C ASP A 566 17.06 -3.58 -14.43
N MET A 567 17.46 -3.03 -15.58
CA MET A 567 16.73 -3.25 -16.85
C MET A 567 16.75 -4.72 -17.27
N TYR A 568 17.86 -5.43 -17.08
CA TYR A 568 17.92 -6.87 -17.30
C TYR A 568 17.04 -7.65 -16.31
N CYS A 569 16.99 -7.22 -15.04
CA CYS A 569 16.09 -7.80 -14.03
C CYS A 569 14.62 -7.61 -14.40
N TYR A 570 14.22 -6.40 -14.80
CA TYR A 570 12.87 -6.11 -15.29
C TYR A 570 12.49 -6.99 -16.49
N ASN A 571 13.40 -7.16 -17.46
CA ASN A 571 13.15 -8.02 -18.61
C ASN A 571 13.01 -9.50 -18.21
N ALA A 572 13.88 -10.03 -17.35
CA ALA A 572 13.77 -11.41 -16.86
C ALA A 572 12.47 -11.62 -16.07
N MET A 573 12.12 -10.69 -15.19
CA MET A 573 10.88 -10.69 -14.41
C MET A 573 9.64 -10.66 -15.33
N ALA A 574 9.60 -9.74 -16.31
CA ALA A 574 8.51 -9.62 -17.26
C ALA A 574 8.27 -10.92 -18.03
N ASN A 575 9.34 -11.54 -18.54
CA ASN A 575 9.24 -12.81 -19.27
C ASN A 575 8.82 -13.98 -18.35
N SER A 576 9.29 -14.01 -17.10
CA SER A 576 8.87 -15.02 -16.11
C SER A 576 7.36 -14.91 -15.80
N TYR A 577 6.87 -13.69 -15.59
CA TYR A 577 5.44 -13.41 -15.38
C TYR A 577 4.62 -13.71 -16.63
N ALA A 578 5.05 -13.26 -17.80
CA ALA A 578 4.32 -13.50 -19.05
C ALA A 578 4.15 -15.00 -19.33
N ALA A 579 5.19 -15.80 -19.08
CA ALA A 579 5.12 -17.25 -19.19
C ALA A 579 4.16 -17.87 -18.16
N LYS A 580 4.12 -17.38 -16.91
CA LYS A 580 3.10 -17.82 -15.93
C LYS A 580 1.69 -17.42 -16.31
N ILE A 581 1.47 -16.20 -16.81
CA ILE A 581 0.14 -15.76 -17.26
C ILE A 581 -0.36 -16.68 -18.37
N LYS A 582 0.50 -16.99 -19.35
CA LYS A 582 0.17 -17.92 -20.44
C LYS A 582 -0.17 -19.33 -19.96
N ALA A 583 0.64 -19.88 -19.06
CA ALA A 583 0.36 -21.17 -18.42
C ALA A 583 -0.98 -21.13 -17.66
N ALA A 584 -1.23 -20.05 -16.91
CA ALA A 584 -2.43 -19.88 -16.11
C ALA A 584 -3.70 -19.81 -16.98
N VAL A 585 -3.67 -19.18 -18.16
CA VAL A 585 -4.79 -19.22 -19.12
C VAL A 585 -5.14 -20.66 -19.50
N SER A 586 -4.12 -21.47 -19.81
CA SER A 586 -4.33 -22.88 -20.19
C SER A 586 -4.81 -23.72 -19.00
N ILE A 587 -4.26 -23.49 -17.79
CA ILE A 587 -4.68 -24.19 -16.58
C ILE A 587 -6.12 -23.82 -16.18
N ILE A 588 -6.53 -22.56 -16.30
CA ILE A 588 -7.90 -22.17 -15.97
C ILE A 588 -8.89 -22.73 -16.99
N ARG A 589 -8.48 -22.90 -18.25
CA ARG A 589 -9.32 -23.56 -19.27
C ARG A 589 -9.73 -24.98 -18.85
N TYR A 590 -8.84 -25.73 -18.18
CA TYR A 590 -9.16 -27.04 -17.59
C TYR A 590 -10.38 -27.02 -16.66
N LYS A 591 -10.68 -25.89 -15.98
CA LYS A 591 -11.90 -25.76 -15.14
C LYS A 591 -13.16 -26.04 -15.96
N TYR A 592 -13.16 -25.66 -17.23
CA TYR A 592 -14.31 -25.75 -18.11
C TYR A 592 -14.31 -27.00 -18.98
N THR A 593 -13.15 -27.48 -19.41
CA THR A 593 -13.03 -28.61 -20.33
C THR A 593 -12.94 -29.97 -19.64
N ASP A 594 -12.42 -30.03 -18.41
CA ASP A 594 -11.92 -31.26 -17.77
C ASP A 594 -10.90 -32.04 -18.64
N ASP A 595 -10.31 -31.41 -19.66
CA ASP A 595 -9.35 -32.03 -20.58
C ASP A 595 -7.91 -31.87 -20.08
N ILE A 596 -7.27 -33.00 -19.76
CA ILE A 596 -5.88 -33.03 -19.27
C ILE A 596 -4.92 -32.38 -20.27
N ALA A 597 -5.23 -32.36 -21.58
CA ALA A 597 -4.41 -31.71 -22.59
C ALA A 597 -4.23 -30.20 -22.33
N ASP A 598 -5.20 -29.52 -21.72
CA ASP A 598 -5.07 -28.11 -21.32
C ASP A 598 -4.00 -27.92 -20.23
N LEU A 599 -3.86 -28.89 -19.32
CA LEU A 599 -2.81 -28.89 -18.28
C LEU A 599 -1.44 -29.21 -18.88
N GLU A 600 -1.36 -30.18 -19.79
CA GLU A 600 -0.12 -30.53 -20.49
C GLU A 600 0.43 -29.35 -21.30
N LYS A 601 -0.45 -28.58 -21.95
CA LYS A 601 -0.09 -27.38 -22.71
C LYS A 601 0.56 -26.30 -21.83
N ALA A 602 0.24 -26.25 -20.54
CA ALA A 602 0.80 -25.28 -19.62
C ALA A 602 2.22 -25.64 -19.14
N VAL A 603 2.64 -26.91 -19.24
CA VAL A 603 3.95 -27.37 -18.72
C VAL A 603 5.14 -26.64 -19.35
N PRO A 604 5.25 -26.49 -20.69
CA PRO A 604 6.38 -25.77 -21.30
C PRO A 604 6.42 -24.28 -20.93
N ASP A 605 5.25 -23.67 -20.68
CA ASP A 605 5.18 -22.28 -20.24
C ASP A 605 5.66 -22.13 -18.79
N MET A 606 5.30 -23.07 -17.91
CA MET A 606 5.84 -23.08 -16.54
C MET A 606 7.35 -23.33 -16.51
N GLU A 607 7.87 -24.25 -17.34
CA GLU A 607 9.32 -24.49 -17.47
C GLU A 607 10.06 -23.21 -17.90
N ARG A 608 9.57 -22.54 -18.95
CA ARG A 608 10.16 -21.28 -19.40
C ARG A 608 10.12 -20.19 -18.33
N SER A 609 9.04 -20.12 -17.56
CA SER A 609 8.94 -19.17 -16.45
C SER A 609 10.06 -19.38 -15.43
N ILE A 610 10.36 -20.64 -15.08
CA ILE A 610 11.46 -20.99 -14.16
C ILE A 610 12.81 -20.61 -14.76
N ASP A 611 13.04 -20.84 -16.06
CA ASP A 611 14.31 -20.46 -16.70
C ASP A 611 14.56 -18.94 -16.64
N TYR A 612 13.54 -18.13 -16.92
CA TYR A 612 13.63 -16.68 -16.74
C TYR A 612 13.81 -16.29 -15.27
N TYR A 613 13.18 -17.01 -14.34
CA TYR A 613 13.37 -16.78 -12.91
C TYR A 613 14.80 -17.12 -12.46
N ARG A 614 15.43 -18.16 -13.01
CA ARG A 614 16.84 -18.48 -12.77
C ARG A 614 17.77 -17.37 -13.26
N GLU A 615 17.49 -16.78 -14.43
CA GLU A 615 18.25 -15.62 -14.89
C GLU A 615 18.05 -14.42 -13.95
N LEU A 616 16.83 -14.18 -13.46
CA LEU A 616 16.56 -13.15 -12.46
C LEU A 616 17.36 -13.39 -11.16
N VAL A 617 17.42 -14.64 -10.67
CA VAL A 617 18.26 -14.99 -9.51
C VAL A 617 19.73 -14.69 -9.77
N LYS A 618 20.25 -15.04 -10.94
CA LYS A 618 21.65 -14.78 -11.31
C LYS A 618 21.96 -13.28 -11.36
N LEU A 619 21.03 -12.46 -11.86
CA LEU A 619 21.17 -11.01 -11.94
C LEU A 619 21.06 -10.31 -10.59
N THR A 620 20.42 -10.94 -9.59
CA THR A 620 20.09 -10.33 -8.30
C THR A 620 20.91 -10.82 -7.11
N LYS A 621 21.37 -12.08 -7.10
CA LYS A 621 22.05 -12.71 -5.96
C LYS A 621 23.26 -11.94 -5.41
N ASP A 622 23.95 -11.22 -6.30
CA ASP A 622 25.18 -10.47 -5.98
C ASP A 622 25.00 -8.95 -6.11
N SER A 623 23.81 -8.48 -6.51
CA SER A 623 23.52 -7.06 -6.71
C SER A 623 22.47 -6.51 -5.74
N TYR A 624 21.72 -7.36 -5.03
CA TYR A 624 20.71 -6.96 -4.05
C TYR A 624 20.81 -7.77 -2.74
N LEU A 625 20.46 -7.11 -1.63
CA LEU A 625 20.38 -7.71 -0.29
C LEU A 625 19.04 -8.42 -0.06
N TYR A 626 17.96 -7.85 -0.59
CA TYR A 626 16.57 -8.30 -0.46
C TYR A 626 15.69 -7.59 -1.50
N ALA A 627 14.46 -8.07 -1.69
CA ALA A 627 13.41 -7.41 -2.44
C ALA A 627 12.56 -6.51 -1.53
N ASN A 628 11.79 -7.09 -0.61
CA ASN A 628 10.95 -6.35 0.32
C ASN A 628 11.74 -5.77 1.49
N SER A 629 11.51 -4.49 1.79
CA SER A 629 12.06 -3.87 3.00
C SER A 629 11.19 -4.09 4.24
N MET A 630 9.90 -4.39 4.09
CA MET A 630 9.09 -4.91 5.21
C MET A 630 9.35 -6.41 5.39
N GLN A 631 10.08 -6.79 6.44
CA GLN A 631 10.59 -8.14 6.64
C GLN A 631 9.92 -8.84 7.83
N THR A 632 8.59 -8.75 7.86
CA THR A 632 7.75 -9.22 8.97
C THR A 632 6.68 -10.19 8.48
N ARG A 633 5.98 -10.82 9.44
CA ARG A 633 4.87 -11.76 9.21
C ARG A 633 3.69 -11.17 8.43
N GLN A 634 3.62 -9.85 8.29
CA GLN A 634 2.60 -9.13 7.52
C GLN A 634 2.75 -9.37 6.02
N ARG A 635 3.96 -9.64 5.51
CA ARG A 635 4.19 -10.03 4.11
C ARG A 635 3.71 -11.47 3.90
N LYS A 636 2.71 -11.68 3.05
CA LYS A 636 2.08 -12.99 2.78
C LYS A 636 2.29 -13.51 1.36
N ILE A 637 2.48 -12.63 0.38
CA ILE A 637 2.54 -12.98 -1.05
C ILE A 637 3.94 -12.63 -1.59
N PRO A 638 4.64 -13.52 -2.33
CA PRO A 638 4.18 -14.84 -2.81
C PRO A 638 4.08 -15.94 -1.74
N VAL A 639 4.84 -15.85 -0.65
CA VAL A 639 4.77 -16.75 0.50
C VAL A 639 4.99 -15.94 1.79
N PRO A 640 4.62 -16.45 2.98
CA PRO A 640 4.87 -15.75 4.23
C PRO A 640 6.34 -15.34 4.42
N GLY A 641 6.59 -14.08 4.82
CA GLY A 641 7.93 -13.52 5.08
C GLY A 641 8.30 -13.44 6.56
N THR A 642 7.76 -14.33 7.37
CA THR A 642 7.98 -14.36 8.82
C THR A 642 9.47 -14.36 9.15
N ASP A 643 9.86 -13.55 10.13
CA ASP A 643 11.24 -13.41 10.62
C ASP A 643 12.28 -13.08 9.53
N GLY A 644 11.86 -12.31 8.52
CA GLY A 644 12.73 -11.86 7.43
C GLY A 644 13.18 -12.97 6.49
N THR A 645 12.41 -14.05 6.38
CA THR A 645 12.64 -15.14 5.41
C THR A 645 11.96 -14.85 4.06
N MET A 646 12.38 -15.57 3.02
CA MET A 646 11.72 -15.53 1.69
C MET A 646 11.72 -14.11 1.10
N LYS A 647 12.80 -13.36 1.30
CA LYS A 647 12.93 -11.96 0.89
C LYS A 647 13.84 -11.77 -0.32
N THR A 648 14.44 -12.85 -0.82
CA THR A 648 15.32 -12.85 -2.00
C THR A 648 14.79 -13.79 -3.09
N TRP A 649 15.09 -13.49 -4.35
CA TRP A 649 14.75 -14.39 -5.46
C TRP A 649 15.39 -15.77 -5.31
N ALA A 650 16.60 -15.84 -4.76
CA ALA A 650 17.29 -17.11 -4.53
C ALA A 650 16.53 -18.02 -3.53
N GLU A 651 15.94 -17.46 -2.47
CA GLU A 651 15.10 -18.21 -1.52
C GLU A 651 13.82 -18.73 -2.18
N LEU A 652 13.26 -17.98 -3.14
CA LEU A 652 12.00 -18.32 -3.80
C LEU A 652 12.14 -19.31 -4.96
N LEU A 653 13.31 -19.40 -5.61
CA LEU A 653 13.52 -20.32 -6.73
C LEU A 653 13.17 -21.79 -6.40
N PRO A 654 13.64 -22.38 -5.27
CA PRO A 654 13.26 -23.74 -4.90
C PRO A 654 11.75 -23.93 -4.68
N VAL A 655 11.04 -22.87 -4.26
CA VAL A 655 9.58 -22.90 -4.08
C VAL A 655 8.89 -23.05 -5.44
N TYR A 656 9.31 -22.29 -6.44
CA TYR A 656 8.74 -22.37 -7.79
C TYR A 656 9.14 -23.64 -8.54
N GLU A 657 10.34 -24.16 -8.32
CA GLU A 657 10.76 -25.46 -8.86
C GLU A 657 9.93 -26.60 -8.27
N LYS A 658 9.63 -26.55 -6.96
CA LYS A 658 8.74 -27.50 -6.30
C LYS A 658 7.31 -27.41 -6.83
N GLU A 659 6.78 -26.20 -7.05
CA GLU A 659 5.47 -25.97 -7.66
C GLU A 659 5.36 -26.67 -9.04
N LEU A 660 6.37 -26.51 -9.90
CA LEU A 660 6.41 -27.17 -11.21
C LEU A 660 6.50 -28.70 -11.10
N ALA A 661 7.32 -29.21 -10.17
CA ALA A 661 7.47 -30.65 -9.96
C ALA A 661 6.14 -31.29 -9.49
N ASN A 662 5.46 -30.63 -8.55
CA ASN A 662 4.14 -31.04 -8.08
C ASN A 662 3.11 -31.01 -9.21
N PHE A 663 3.10 -29.94 -10.03
CA PHE A 663 2.20 -29.83 -11.18
C PHE A 663 2.33 -30.99 -12.17
N LYS A 664 3.56 -31.32 -12.58
CA LYS A 664 3.82 -32.46 -13.47
C LYS A 664 3.38 -33.79 -12.85
N LYS A 665 3.73 -34.02 -11.57
CA LYS A 665 3.34 -35.23 -10.84
C LYS A 665 1.81 -35.38 -10.77
N ASN A 666 1.09 -34.29 -10.52
CA ASN A 666 -0.37 -34.31 -10.41
C ASN A 666 -1.05 -34.53 -11.76
N ILE A 667 -0.50 -34.01 -12.87
CA ILE A 667 -0.94 -34.36 -14.23
C ILE A 667 -0.79 -35.86 -14.48
N ASP A 668 0.36 -36.45 -14.13
CA ASP A 668 0.60 -37.88 -14.31
C ASP A 668 -0.37 -38.73 -13.47
N SER A 669 -0.66 -38.30 -12.24
CA SER A 669 -1.64 -38.96 -11.38
C SER A 669 -3.06 -38.94 -11.98
N LEU A 670 -3.46 -37.87 -12.67
CA LEU A 670 -4.78 -37.78 -13.31
C LEU A 670 -4.95 -38.74 -14.49
N LYS A 671 -3.83 -39.13 -15.12
CA LYS A 671 -3.82 -40.12 -16.20
C LYS A 671 -3.90 -41.56 -15.70
N SER A 672 -3.71 -41.80 -14.39
CA SER A 672 -3.72 -43.14 -13.82
C SER A 672 -5.14 -43.77 -13.79
N PRO A 673 -5.27 -45.09 -14.02
CA PRO A 673 -6.57 -45.78 -14.00
C PRO A 673 -7.33 -45.67 -12.67
N ASP A 674 -6.62 -45.59 -11.54
CA ASP A 674 -7.20 -45.53 -10.19
C ASP A 674 -7.91 -44.20 -9.87
N ALA A 675 -7.53 -43.11 -10.56
CA ALA A 675 -8.19 -41.81 -10.39
C ALA A 675 -9.64 -41.81 -10.92
N LYS A 676 -9.92 -42.58 -11.98
CA LYS A 676 -11.29 -42.77 -12.51
C LYS A 676 -12.17 -43.62 -11.56
N ALA A 677 -11.59 -44.52 -10.77
CA ALA A 677 -12.30 -45.36 -9.81
C ALA A 677 -12.68 -44.61 -8.51
N LYS A 678 -11.86 -43.66 -8.05
CA LYS A 678 -12.13 -42.86 -6.83
C LYS A 678 -13.26 -41.83 -6.98
N LYS A 679 -13.49 -41.29 -8.19
CA LYS A 679 -14.60 -40.35 -8.47
C LYS A 679 -15.99 -41.01 -8.35
N ALA A 680 -16.07 -42.34 -8.32
CA ALA A 680 -17.31 -43.13 -8.38
C ALA A 680 -17.90 -43.53 -6.99
N LYS A 681 -17.29 -43.13 -5.87
CA LYS A 681 -17.82 -43.40 -4.51
C LYS A 681 -17.88 -42.14 -3.65
N GLN A 682 -18.82 -41.23 -3.95
CA GLN A 682 -19.25 -40.22 -2.98
C GLN A 682 -20.56 -40.69 -2.34
N GLN A 683 -20.47 -41.13 -1.09
CA GLN A 683 -21.61 -41.59 -0.28
C GLN A 683 -22.07 -40.43 0.63
N ALA A 684 -23.38 -40.29 0.82
CA ALA A 684 -23.95 -39.30 1.75
C ALA A 684 -23.46 -39.59 3.19
N LEU A 685 -23.16 -38.52 3.94
CA LEU A 685 -22.72 -38.62 5.33
C LEU A 685 -23.87 -39.09 6.22
N THR A 686 -23.53 -39.81 7.29
CA THR A 686 -24.51 -40.35 8.23
C THR A 686 -24.75 -39.42 9.43
N ASN A 687 -26.01 -39.30 9.85
CA ASN A 687 -26.37 -38.53 11.04
C ASN A 687 -25.93 -39.24 12.33
N ALA A 688 -25.26 -38.53 13.24
CA ALA A 688 -25.02 -38.97 14.61
C ALA A 688 -26.27 -38.79 15.47
N GLN A 689 -26.43 -39.68 16.48
CA GLN A 689 -27.45 -39.49 17.51
C GLN A 689 -27.01 -38.45 18.53
N VAL A 690 -27.81 -37.39 18.69
CA VAL A 690 -27.55 -36.27 19.59
C VAL A 690 -28.85 -35.74 20.20
N ASN A 691 -28.81 -35.33 21.46
CA ASN A 691 -29.90 -34.62 22.13
C ASN A 691 -29.51 -33.16 22.32
N ILE A 692 -30.17 -32.25 21.60
CA ILE A 692 -29.88 -30.81 21.66
C ILE A 692 -30.80 -30.15 22.71
N ALA A 693 -30.24 -29.31 23.58
CA ALA A 693 -31.00 -28.58 24.59
C ALA A 693 -31.94 -27.54 23.97
N ALA A 694 -33.06 -27.22 24.63
CA ALA A 694 -34.01 -26.21 24.16
C ALA A 694 -33.36 -24.83 23.99
N GLY A 695 -33.81 -24.04 23.01
CA GLY A 695 -33.30 -22.68 22.76
C GLY A 695 -32.91 -22.35 21.31
N TYR A 696 -33.21 -23.23 20.34
CA TYR A 696 -33.02 -23.01 18.91
C TYR A 696 -34.36 -23.15 18.15
N ALA A 697 -34.47 -22.55 16.96
CA ALA A 697 -35.76 -22.40 16.28
C ALA A 697 -36.36 -23.72 15.76
N GLY A 698 -35.51 -24.70 15.40
CA GLY A 698 -35.96 -26.03 14.99
C GLY A 698 -34.87 -26.86 14.33
N SER A 699 -35.26 -27.88 13.56
CA SER A 699 -34.34 -28.67 12.74
C SER A 699 -34.90 -28.84 11.35
N TYR A 700 -34.03 -28.94 10.34
CA TYR A 700 -34.41 -29.21 8.96
C TYR A 700 -33.52 -30.29 8.35
N THR A 701 -34.02 -30.98 7.33
CA THR A 701 -33.20 -31.93 6.55
C THR A 701 -32.59 -31.18 5.37
N ILE A 702 -31.29 -31.39 5.12
CA ILE A 702 -30.61 -30.80 3.96
C ILE A 702 -31.11 -31.50 2.69
N VAL A 703 -31.96 -30.77 1.97
CA VAL A 703 -32.50 -31.07 0.65
C VAL A 703 -32.66 -29.76 -0.13
N GLU A 704 -32.94 -29.85 -1.41
CA GLU A 704 -33.28 -28.67 -2.21
C GLU A 704 -34.56 -28.01 -1.66
N ASN A 705 -34.59 -26.68 -1.65
CA ASN A 705 -35.63 -25.84 -1.06
C ASN A 705 -35.74 -25.90 0.48
N ALA A 706 -34.82 -26.56 1.18
CA ALA A 706 -34.79 -26.52 2.64
C ALA A 706 -34.51 -25.10 3.15
N ARG A 707 -35.12 -24.75 4.29
CA ARG A 707 -35.10 -23.40 4.87
C ARG A 707 -34.18 -23.32 6.09
N PRO A 708 -32.94 -22.82 5.96
CA PRO A 708 -31.97 -22.80 7.05
C PRO A 708 -32.31 -21.79 8.17
N PHE A 709 -33.05 -20.73 7.86
CA PHE A 709 -33.39 -19.66 8.80
C PHE A 709 -34.89 -19.58 9.06
N ALA A 710 -35.32 -19.62 10.33
CA ALA A 710 -36.74 -19.63 10.69
C ALA A 710 -37.43 -18.27 10.45
N ASP A 711 -36.68 -17.18 10.45
CA ASP A 711 -37.15 -15.79 10.32
C ASP A 711 -37.00 -15.20 8.90
N THR A 712 -36.50 -15.95 7.91
CA THR A 712 -36.35 -15.46 6.52
C THR A 712 -36.87 -16.43 5.46
N ALA A 713 -37.22 -15.96 4.26
CA ALA A 713 -37.67 -16.81 3.16
C ALA A 713 -36.53 -17.50 2.37
N ALA A 714 -35.27 -17.40 2.82
CA ALA A 714 -34.12 -17.96 2.11
C ALA A 714 -34.16 -19.50 2.10
N THR A 715 -33.85 -20.10 0.95
CA THR A 715 -33.84 -21.55 0.75
C THR A 715 -32.53 -22.04 0.12
N ILE A 716 -32.18 -23.30 0.36
CA ILE A 716 -31.03 -23.96 -0.27
C ILE A 716 -31.39 -24.33 -1.72
N SER A 717 -30.62 -23.84 -2.70
CA SER A 717 -30.77 -24.19 -4.12
C SER A 717 -29.72 -25.19 -4.62
N GLY A 718 -28.65 -25.39 -3.86
CA GLY A 718 -27.61 -26.37 -4.20
C GLY A 718 -26.76 -26.72 -2.98
N PHE A 719 -26.26 -27.95 -2.92
CA PHE A 719 -25.39 -28.42 -1.84
C PHE A 719 -24.52 -29.61 -2.30
N ALA A 720 -23.38 -29.81 -1.63
CA ALA A 720 -22.50 -30.96 -1.85
C ALA A 720 -23.26 -32.26 -1.53
N LYS A 721 -23.11 -33.29 -2.38
CA LYS A 721 -23.91 -34.53 -2.31
C LYS A 721 -23.76 -35.27 -0.97
N GLU A 722 -22.63 -35.12 -0.32
CA GLU A 722 -22.30 -35.63 1.00
C GLU A 722 -23.24 -35.13 2.09
N LEU A 723 -23.81 -33.93 1.93
CA LEU A 723 -24.69 -33.30 2.91
C LEU A 723 -26.14 -33.77 2.78
N GLN A 724 -26.48 -34.47 1.70
CA GLN A 724 -27.83 -34.95 1.42
C GLN A 724 -28.40 -35.72 2.61
N GLY A 725 -29.54 -35.26 3.13
CA GLY A 725 -30.25 -35.99 4.19
C GLY A 725 -29.71 -35.77 5.62
N LEU A 726 -28.67 -34.94 5.81
CA LEU A 726 -28.24 -34.56 7.14
C LEU A 726 -29.31 -33.72 7.85
N LYS A 727 -29.45 -33.92 9.16
CA LYS A 727 -30.37 -33.19 10.04
C LYS A 727 -29.65 -31.97 10.62
N ALA A 728 -29.89 -30.83 10.02
CA ALA A 728 -29.32 -29.54 10.39
C ALA A 728 -30.17 -28.81 11.46
N VAL A 729 -29.58 -27.81 12.09
CA VAL A 729 -30.24 -26.95 13.09
C VAL A 729 -30.74 -25.70 12.40
N GLN A 730 -32.04 -25.41 12.56
CA GLN A 730 -32.67 -24.19 12.07
C GLN A 730 -32.47 -23.07 13.11
N LEU A 731 -31.94 -21.93 12.66
CA LEU A 731 -31.57 -20.79 13.52
C LEU A 731 -32.29 -19.50 13.06
N ASP A 732 -32.36 -18.48 13.91
CA ASP A 732 -32.89 -17.16 13.54
C ASP A 732 -31.77 -16.22 13.12
N ARG A 733 -31.85 -15.70 11.89
CA ARG A 733 -30.85 -14.80 11.30
C ARG A 733 -30.64 -13.56 12.17
N ALA A 734 -31.73 -12.93 12.62
CA ALA A 734 -31.67 -11.72 13.43
C ALA A 734 -31.00 -11.94 14.80
N MET A 735 -31.23 -13.10 15.43
CA MET A 735 -30.59 -13.43 16.71
C MET A 735 -29.10 -13.67 16.52
N GLN A 736 -28.68 -14.40 15.48
CA GLN A 736 -27.26 -14.63 15.20
C GLN A 736 -26.46 -13.33 15.06
N ILE A 737 -27.02 -12.33 14.36
CA ILE A 737 -26.39 -11.01 14.19
C ILE A 737 -26.23 -10.29 15.55
N LYS A 738 -27.27 -10.32 16.39
CA LYS A 738 -27.29 -9.59 17.67
C LYS A 738 -26.37 -10.20 18.73
N GLN A 739 -26.40 -11.53 18.88
CA GLN A 739 -25.83 -12.24 20.03
C GLN A 739 -24.90 -13.42 19.69
N GLY A 740 -24.75 -13.80 18.41
CA GLY A 740 -24.00 -15.00 18.01
C GLY A 740 -24.82 -16.28 18.15
N THR A 741 -24.15 -17.44 18.10
CA THR A 741 -24.81 -18.75 18.19
C THR A 741 -24.19 -19.59 19.30
N ALA A 742 -25.01 -20.14 20.19
CA ALA A 742 -24.58 -21.13 21.19
C ALA A 742 -25.55 -22.32 21.19
N ILE A 743 -25.03 -23.54 21.04
CA ILE A 743 -25.84 -24.77 21.00
C ILE A 743 -25.25 -25.78 21.98
N THR A 744 -26.00 -26.08 23.03
CA THR A 744 -25.66 -27.14 23.99
C THR A 744 -26.32 -28.44 23.59
N PHE A 745 -25.55 -29.53 23.59
CA PHE A 745 -26.03 -30.86 23.20
C PHE A 745 -25.34 -31.97 23.98
N THR A 746 -25.97 -33.15 24.02
CA THR A 746 -25.42 -34.35 24.65
C THR A 746 -25.33 -35.50 23.65
N ASN A 747 -24.20 -36.20 23.65
CA ASN A 747 -23.89 -37.31 22.74
C ASN A 747 -23.20 -38.46 23.48
N ALA A 748 -23.61 -39.70 23.17
CA ALA A 748 -23.06 -40.90 23.78
C ALA A 748 -21.72 -41.35 23.18
N GLN A 749 -21.44 -40.96 21.92
CA GLN A 749 -20.21 -41.26 21.19
C GLN A 749 -19.58 -39.98 20.66
N PRO A 750 -18.24 -39.90 20.48
CA PRO A 750 -17.59 -38.76 19.85
C PRO A 750 -18.18 -38.43 18.47
N LEU A 751 -18.30 -37.15 18.15
CA LEU A 751 -18.93 -36.67 16.92
C LEU A 751 -18.24 -35.43 16.37
N LYS A 752 -18.55 -35.09 15.12
CA LYS A 752 -18.23 -33.81 14.48
C LYS A 752 -19.51 -33.01 14.24
N VAL A 753 -19.43 -31.70 14.44
CA VAL A 753 -20.46 -30.75 14.01
C VAL A 753 -20.00 -30.07 12.72
N LEU A 754 -20.86 -30.07 11.70
CA LEU A 754 -20.62 -29.37 10.45
C LEU A 754 -21.11 -27.93 10.56
N VAL A 755 -20.21 -26.96 10.37
CA VAL A 755 -20.54 -25.53 10.44
C VAL A 755 -20.24 -24.86 9.10
N GLY A 756 -21.24 -24.19 8.55
CA GLY A 756 -21.15 -23.45 7.30
C GLY A 756 -20.90 -21.96 7.52
N TYR A 757 -19.78 -21.44 7.01
CA TYR A 757 -19.47 -20.01 6.98
C TYR A 757 -19.60 -19.45 5.58
N PHE A 758 -20.26 -18.30 5.45
CA PHE A 758 -20.42 -17.61 4.17
C PHE A 758 -19.09 -16.99 3.73
N ASN A 759 -18.69 -17.25 2.48
CA ASN A 759 -17.50 -16.70 1.87
C ASN A 759 -17.64 -15.19 1.71
N LYS A 760 -16.62 -14.43 2.11
CA LYS A 760 -16.61 -12.99 1.94
C LYS A 760 -16.28 -12.63 0.49
N GLY A 761 -17.12 -11.83 -0.15
CA GLY A 761 -16.69 -10.91 -1.22
C GLY A 761 -16.02 -9.67 -0.59
N GLY A 762 -15.23 -8.94 -1.38
CA GLY A 762 -14.40 -7.82 -0.93
C GLY A 762 -15.10 -6.75 -0.07
N PHE A 763 -14.26 -6.04 0.69
CA PHE A 763 -14.48 -4.91 1.60
C PHE A 763 -15.64 -4.88 2.60
N ILE A 764 -15.26 -4.32 3.74
CA ILE A 764 -16.05 -3.96 4.91
C ILE A 764 -17.03 -2.85 4.50
N ASN A 765 -18.31 -3.17 4.44
CA ASN A 765 -19.38 -2.18 4.51
C ASN A 765 -20.09 -2.39 5.87
N PRO A 766 -20.22 -1.35 6.72
CA PRO A 766 -20.99 -1.43 7.96
C PRO A 766 -22.43 -1.93 7.75
N ASP A 767 -23.02 -1.68 6.58
CA ASP A 767 -24.36 -2.14 6.20
C ASP A 767 -24.41 -3.62 5.79
N THR A 768 -23.25 -4.29 5.56
CA THR A 768 -23.16 -5.70 5.14
C THR A 768 -22.61 -6.65 6.21
N TRP A 769 -22.30 -6.15 7.42
CA TRP A 769 -21.82 -6.98 8.54
C TRP A 769 -22.95 -7.82 9.15
N HIS A 770 -23.33 -8.88 8.44
CA HIS A 770 -24.30 -9.84 8.94
C HIS A 770 -23.74 -11.26 9.02
N TYR A 771 -22.53 -11.59 8.57
CA TYR A 771 -22.03 -12.97 8.56
C TYR A 771 -20.99 -13.26 9.64
N ALA A 772 -21.02 -14.47 10.21
CA ALA A 772 -20.04 -14.88 11.21
C ALA A 772 -18.66 -15.08 10.58
N LEU A 773 -17.60 -14.69 11.30
CA LEU A 773 -16.23 -14.97 10.88
C LEU A 773 -15.92 -16.46 11.02
N ALA A 774 -15.34 -17.04 9.97
CA ALA A 774 -14.74 -18.36 10.04
C ALA A 774 -13.51 -18.35 10.97
N PRO A 775 -13.19 -19.48 11.63
CA PRO A 775 -11.99 -19.61 12.44
C PRO A 775 -10.72 -19.35 11.61
N GLN A 776 -9.83 -18.50 12.10
CA GLN A 776 -8.56 -18.14 11.45
C GLN A 776 -7.42 -18.10 12.46
N LEU A 777 -6.46 -19.01 12.32
CA LEU A 777 -5.31 -19.15 13.23
C LEU A 777 -4.41 -17.90 13.24
N GLU A 778 -4.45 -17.10 12.18
CA GLU A 778 -3.69 -15.87 12.04
C GLU A 778 -4.12 -14.76 13.00
N ILE A 779 -5.39 -14.81 13.47
CA ILE A 779 -6.01 -13.76 14.29
C ILE A 779 -6.69 -14.30 15.56
N ASP A 780 -6.83 -15.62 15.69
CA ASP A 780 -7.41 -16.31 16.85
C ASP A 780 -6.69 -17.62 17.13
N ALA A 781 -5.99 -17.69 18.27
CA ALA A 781 -5.24 -18.88 18.68
C ALA A 781 -6.14 -20.08 19.04
N SER A 782 -7.43 -19.85 19.34
CA SER A 782 -8.43 -20.90 19.64
C SER A 782 -9.12 -21.45 18.40
N ALA A 783 -8.81 -20.90 17.22
CA ALA A 783 -9.43 -21.23 15.94
C ALA A 783 -9.24 -22.69 15.48
N ASN A 784 -8.53 -23.52 16.25
CA ASN A 784 -8.41 -24.96 15.96
C ASN A 784 -8.61 -25.87 17.17
N ASP A 785 -9.15 -25.37 18.29
CA ASP A 785 -9.36 -26.15 19.53
C ASP A 785 -10.24 -27.40 19.32
N PHE A 786 -11.09 -27.37 18.29
CA PHE A 786 -11.97 -28.45 17.87
C PHE A 786 -11.62 -29.00 16.47
N GLY A 787 -10.43 -28.69 15.93
CA GLY A 787 -10.03 -29.10 14.57
C GLY A 787 -10.70 -28.33 13.43
N GLN A 788 -11.22 -27.13 13.73
CA GLN A 788 -12.10 -26.34 12.86
C GLN A 788 -11.40 -25.37 11.91
N ALA A 789 -10.08 -25.18 12.00
CA ALA A 789 -9.37 -24.19 11.20
C ALA A 789 -9.48 -24.48 9.70
N ASP A 790 -9.44 -25.77 9.33
CA ASP A 790 -9.46 -26.19 7.93
C ASP A 790 -10.88 -26.26 7.37
N VAL A 791 -11.07 -25.65 6.19
CA VAL A 791 -12.24 -25.92 5.35
C VAL A 791 -12.19 -27.37 4.87
N LYS A 792 -13.27 -28.13 5.07
CA LYS A 792 -13.43 -29.48 4.52
C LYS A 792 -14.08 -29.44 3.15
N LEU A 793 -15.24 -28.78 3.03
CA LEU A 793 -15.92 -28.59 1.75
C LEU A 793 -15.97 -27.10 1.41
N SER A 794 -15.20 -26.68 0.41
CA SER A 794 -15.31 -25.31 -0.11
C SER A 794 -16.55 -25.19 -1.00
N ASN A 795 -17.24 -24.05 -0.94
CA ASN A 795 -18.43 -23.79 -1.75
C ASN A 795 -19.47 -24.93 -1.68
N GLY A 796 -19.71 -25.45 -0.49
CA GLY A 796 -20.50 -26.66 -0.24
C GLY A 796 -22.01 -26.43 -0.18
N ILE A 797 -22.49 -25.19 -0.01
CA ILE A 797 -23.92 -24.84 -0.05
C ILE A 797 -24.13 -23.53 -0.82
N LEU A 798 -25.22 -23.49 -1.59
CA LEU A 798 -25.72 -22.36 -2.33
C LEU A 798 -27.11 -21.94 -1.80
N ILE A 799 -27.22 -20.68 -1.41
CA ILE A 799 -28.49 -20.03 -1.05
C ILE A 799 -28.61 -18.80 -1.97
N PRO A 800 -29.67 -18.68 -2.79
CA PRO A 800 -29.82 -17.57 -3.71
C PRO A 800 -29.76 -16.21 -2.99
N GLY A 801 -29.05 -15.25 -3.58
CA GLY A 801 -28.85 -13.92 -3.00
C GLY A 801 -27.91 -13.88 -1.80
N GLN A 802 -27.17 -14.97 -1.52
CA GLN A 802 -26.15 -15.04 -0.48
C GLN A 802 -24.80 -15.51 -1.07
N PRO A 803 -23.67 -15.23 -0.41
CA PRO A 803 -22.38 -15.82 -0.81
C PRO A 803 -22.38 -17.35 -0.69
N SER A 804 -21.45 -18.01 -1.39
CA SER A 804 -21.24 -19.44 -1.24
C SER A 804 -20.76 -19.79 0.18
N VAL A 805 -21.04 -21.01 0.64
CA VAL A 805 -20.75 -21.42 2.02
C VAL A 805 -19.62 -22.44 2.08
N ASN A 806 -18.59 -22.20 2.88
CA ASN A 806 -17.57 -23.19 3.21
C ASN A 806 -17.95 -23.97 4.47
N ILE A 807 -17.63 -25.25 4.49
CA ILE A 807 -17.99 -26.16 5.58
C ILE A 807 -16.75 -26.54 6.36
N HIS A 808 -16.79 -26.28 7.66
CA HIS A 808 -15.80 -26.62 8.66
C HIS A 808 -16.35 -27.71 9.58
N THR A 809 -15.46 -28.37 10.30
CA THR A 809 -15.80 -29.42 11.27
C THR A 809 -15.33 -29.04 12.67
N TYR A 810 -16.20 -29.24 13.66
CA TYR A 810 -15.86 -29.11 15.07
C TYR A 810 -16.00 -30.47 15.74
N SER A 811 -14.90 -31.06 16.21
CA SER A 811 -14.88 -32.36 16.89
C SER A 811 -15.19 -32.24 18.37
N PHE A 812 -16.09 -33.08 18.89
CA PHE A 812 -16.49 -33.13 20.29
C PHE A 812 -16.43 -34.55 20.84
N LYS A 813 -16.01 -34.68 22.10
CA LYS A 813 -15.99 -35.96 22.83
C LYS A 813 -17.41 -36.37 23.26
N ALA A 814 -17.58 -37.62 23.69
CA ALA A 814 -18.83 -38.05 24.35
C ALA A 814 -19.08 -37.25 25.63
N GLY A 815 -20.33 -36.88 25.88
CA GLY A 815 -20.74 -36.07 27.05
C GLY A 815 -21.67 -34.92 26.68
N THR A 816 -21.77 -33.94 27.58
CA THR A 816 -22.48 -32.68 27.34
C THR A 816 -21.49 -31.64 26.83
N ASN A 817 -21.76 -31.09 25.65
CA ASN A 817 -20.89 -30.19 24.92
C ASN A 817 -21.65 -28.90 24.55
N THR A 818 -20.92 -27.82 24.27
CA THR A 818 -21.50 -26.57 23.75
C THR A 818 -20.67 -26.08 22.56
N LEU A 819 -21.34 -25.90 21.41
CA LEU A 819 -20.78 -25.18 20.26
C LEU A 819 -21.06 -23.69 20.44
N THR A 820 -20.03 -22.85 20.32
CA THR A 820 -20.16 -21.37 20.33
C THR A 820 -19.58 -20.80 19.04
N LEU A 821 -20.35 -19.96 18.35
CA LEU A 821 -19.95 -19.27 17.12
C LEU A 821 -20.05 -17.74 17.32
N PRO A 822 -19.17 -16.94 16.68
CA PRO A 822 -19.17 -15.49 16.82
C PRO A 822 -20.46 -14.85 16.28
N LYS A 823 -20.66 -13.56 16.56
CA LYS A 823 -21.77 -12.78 16.01
C LYS A 823 -21.78 -12.80 14.49
N GLY A 824 -22.97 -12.90 13.92
CA GLY A 824 -23.22 -13.01 12.49
C GLY A 824 -23.78 -14.37 12.08
N ILE A 825 -24.28 -14.43 10.86
CA ILE A 825 -24.98 -15.55 10.25
C ILE A 825 -23.99 -16.67 9.92
N ALA A 826 -24.32 -17.87 10.38
CA ALA A 826 -23.65 -19.13 10.06
C ALA A 826 -24.69 -20.26 9.98
N LEU A 827 -24.32 -21.36 9.35
CA LEU A 827 -25.15 -22.57 9.28
C LEU A 827 -24.61 -23.65 10.22
N VAL A 828 -25.49 -24.38 10.90
CA VAL A 828 -25.14 -25.61 11.63
C VAL A 828 -25.79 -26.78 10.91
N LEU A 829 -24.99 -27.45 10.08
CA LEU A 829 -25.44 -28.36 9.03
C LEU A 829 -25.69 -29.79 9.50
N GLY A 830 -25.44 -30.06 10.78
CA GLY A 830 -25.75 -31.33 11.42
C GLY A 830 -24.56 -31.93 12.14
N PHE A 831 -24.80 -33.14 12.66
CA PHE A 831 -23.88 -33.88 13.50
C PHE A 831 -23.59 -35.22 12.83
N ILE A 832 -22.32 -35.60 12.75
CA ILE A 832 -21.88 -36.86 12.15
C ILE A 832 -20.95 -37.62 13.10
N PRO A 833 -20.85 -38.96 13.02
CA PRO A 833 -19.90 -39.72 13.84
C PRO A 833 -18.45 -39.24 13.62
N GLU A 834 -17.62 -39.22 14.67
CA GLU A 834 -16.21 -38.78 14.55
C GLU A 834 -15.43 -39.61 13.53
N SER A 835 -15.73 -40.91 13.43
CA SER A 835 -15.11 -41.84 12.49
C SER A 835 -15.50 -41.63 11.02
N GLU A 836 -16.53 -40.83 10.75
CA GLU A 836 -17.01 -40.59 9.39
C GLU A 836 -15.95 -39.79 8.60
N PRO A 837 -15.42 -40.33 7.49
CA PRO A 837 -14.46 -39.61 6.67
C PRO A 837 -15.17 -38.51 5.88
N ILE A 838 -14.67 -37.29 5.97
CA ILE A 838 -15.17 -36.16 5.18
C ILE A 838 -14.18 -35.91 4.05
N PRO A 839 -14.62 -35.94 2.78
CA PRO A 839 -13.76 -35.59 1.67
C PRO A 839 -13.38 -34.12 1.73
N VAL A 840 -12.12 -33.81 1.38
CA VAL A 840 -11.63 -32.43 1.29
C VAL A 840 -11.58 -32.03 -0.16
N TYR A 841 -12.51 -31.17 -0.59
CA TYR A 841 -12.56 -30.69 -1.97
C TYR A 841 -13.42 -29.41 -2.09
N ASP A 842 -13.39 -28.78 -3.27
CA ASP A 842 -14.29 -27.68 -3.62
C ASP A 842 -15.48 -28.21 -4.41
N ALA A 843 -16.68 -28.03 -3.87
CA ALA A 843 -17.92 -28.47 -4.51
C ALA A 843 -18.34 -27.57 -5.68
N GLY A 844 -17.69 -26.42 -5.87
CA GLY A 844 -17.86 -25.55 -7.03
C GLY A 844 -19.20 -24.81 -7.10
N LEU A 845 -20.00 -24.82 -6.03
CA LEU A 845 -21.33 -24.20 -6.03
C LEU A 845 -21.21 -22.69 -5.82
N SER A 846 -21.47 -21.91 -6.87
CA SER A 846 -21.51 -20.45 -6.84
C SER A 846 -22.66 -19.92 -7.71
N MET A 847 -23.18 -18.73 -7.38
CA MET A 847 -24.12 -17.99 -8.24
C MET A 847 -23.45 -17.43 -9.51
N THR A 848 -22.11 -17.38 -9.57
CA THR A 848 -21.34 -16.77 -10.67
C THR A 848 -20.75 -17.77 -11.66
N GLY A 849 -21.01 -19.08 -11.53
CA GLY A 849 -20.42 -20.12 -12.36
C GLY A 849 -19.32 -20.93 -11.65
N ASN A 850 -18.90 -22.03 -12.28
CA ASN A 850 -18.20 -23.17 -11.66
C ASN A 850 -16.78 -22.79 -11.14
N ILE A 851 -16.65 -22.49 -9.83
CA ILE A 851 -15.36 -22.18 -9.19
C ILE A 851 -14.66 -23.49 -8.80
N LYS A 852 -14.22 -24.28 -9.78
CA LYS A 852 -13.33 -25.41 -9.47
C LYS A 852 -12.03 -24.86 -8.86
N ASP A 853 -11.72 -25.29 -7.65
CA ASP A 853 -10.43 -25.02 -7.01
C ASP A 853 -9.35 -25.84 -7.71
N LEU A 854 -8.34 -25.16 -8.26
CA LEU A 854 -7.22 -25.78 -8.97
C LEU A 854 -5.94 -25.84 -8.13
N ARG A 855 -5.95 -25.34 -6.89
CA ARG A 855 -4.75 -25.27 -6.04
C ARG A 855 -4.12 -26.64 -5.79
N TRP A 856 -4.94 -27.70 -5.73
CA TRP A 856 -4.46 -29.08 -5.54
C TRP A 856 -3.52 -29.54 -6.67
N LEU A 857 -3.56 -28.93 -7.86
CA LEU A 857 -2.64 -29.24 -8.94
C LEU A 857 -1.18 -28.90 -8.56
N PHE A 858 -0.95 -28.01 -7.60
CA PHE A 858 0.39 -27.50 -7.26
C PHE A 858 0.94 -28.02 -5.93
N ASN A 859 0.16 -28.81 -5.19
CA ASN A 859 0.51 -29.29 -3.84
C ASN A 859 1.04 -30.72 -3.83
#